data_AF-A0A7X7WPL8-F1
#
_entry.id   AF-A0A7X7WPL8-F1
#
_cell.length_a   1.000
_cell.length_b   1.000
_cell.length_c   1.000
_cell.angle_alpha   90.00
_cell.angle_beta   90.00
_cell.angle_gamma   90.00
#
_symmetry.space_group_name_H-M   'P 1'
#
loop_
_entity.id
_entity.type
_entity.pdbx_description
1 polymer ?
#
loop_
_entity_poly.entity_id
_entity_poly.type
_entity_poly.pdbx_seq_one_letter_code
_entity_poly.pdbx_strand_id
1 'polypeptide(L)'
;MKRSGLLSVVVFIALTSHGQIPVGAWRDHLSYRQAFRLADAGNRVFCATSGSLFCYHRNDHSVSKISTVDGLHDIELSTIAFDSANNRLVAGYKNGNIDIVTSESIINVPDIFLKSGLTNKTINHIHIRGNLAYLSCGFGIALLNPDKREIKDTYYLGPGGSPAEVFAVATSDDHIFAATGSGIYKASLNNPNLVDFSAWSQISDIPNFSESFTSLAWFEGKLFAVYHGSGTRNDHVYYSDNGQWKELGTLLYPDGTYYYSLEVCSGKLVVASQNYADVYDSNLRLLRHSWTGDPRHALIDKEDVIWTADHYHGIIRENPQTGRDTIVPDGPSNNDAFLAYSASGKIFVTAGGLSSAWGNLYNLPCVHIFDGQKWQSWTDYDARDAINVIARPNEPDNLYVATWGYGIIYLEKMQKKAVYNPSNSSLQTIIPGDFCRVYGMAFDKNMNLWVTNSGVSNPISVLSADGKWTSLNYGPAINAPNVSKLLIDSGNRKWVILPRGNGLFVFDDNGTPGDIRDDTYTRVSIADNAGNEISNFVYDIAEDLEGNIWVGTASGPVVYYHPAAVFEGPQAGGYAQQILVPRNDGSGLGDYLLSTETITSIAVDGANRKWFGTRNSGVYLISADGLKQIHHFTRENSPLLSNTINSITIDGQTGEVFFATDKGIVSYRGTATSGGDSFGKVYVFPNPVRETYHGDITITGLARNVNVKITDISGNLVFETKALGGQAVWNGKNFDGRRVATGVYLVFCTNEDGSKTYVTKLLFIH
;
A
#
# COMPACT_ATOMS: atom_id res chain seq x y z
N MET A 1 32.96 -15.65 -59.86
CA MET A 1 33.02 -15.85 -58.40
C MET A 1 32.56 -14.58 -57.71
N LYS A 2 31.28 -14.53 -57.30
CA LYS A 2 30.70 -13.41 -56.55
C LYS A 2 30.97 -13.66 -55.07
N ARG A 3 31.68 -12.76 -54.40
CA ARG A 3 31.86 -12.76 -52.95
C ARG A 3 30.63 -12.12 -52.31
N SER A 4 29.83 -12.93 -51.63
CA SER A 4 28.73 -12.50 -50.76
C SER A 4 29.32 -11.98 -49.44
N GLY A 5 29.14 -10.68 -49.19
CA GLY A 5 29.42 -10.07 -47.88
C GLY A 5 28.26 -10.32 -46.93
N LEU A 6 28.52 -10.99 -45.81
CA LEU A 6 27.57 -11.15 -44.71
C LEU A 6 27.50 -9.83 -43.93
N LEU A 7 26.35 -9.17 -43.97
CA LEU A 7 26.07 -7.98 -43.15
C LEU A 7 25.57 -8.46 -41.78
N SER A 8 26.44 -8.43 -40.76
CA SER A 8 26.02 -8.67 -39.37
C SER A 8 25.22 -7.47 -38.86
N VAL A 9 23.91 -7.64 -38.74
CA VAL A 9 23.02 -6.72 -38.02
C VAL A 9 23.27 -6.92 -36.53
N VAL A 10 23.94 -5.95 -35.89
CA VAL A 10 24.05 -5.87 -34.44
C VAL A 10 22.75 -5.29 -33.91
N VAL A 11 21.88 -6.15 -33.39
CA VAL A 11 20.67 -5.76 -32.65
C VAL A 11 21.11 -5.24 -31.29
N PHE A 12 21.04 -3.92 -31.08
CA PHE A 12 21.13 -3.33 -29.75
C PHE A 12 19.86 -3.66 -28.99
N ILE A 13 19.89 -4.76 -28.22
CA ILE A 13 18.88 -5.01 -27.19
C ILE A 13 19.19 -4.00 -26.07
N ALA A 14 18.38 -2.95 -25.97
CA ALA A 14 18.36 -2.09 -24.79
C ALA A 14 17.82 -2.93 -23.62
N LEU A 15 18.72 -3.60 -22.91
CA LEU A 15 18.42 -4.14 -21.58
C LEU A 15 18.19 -2.93 -20.68
N THR A 16 16.93 -2.60 -20.40
CA THR A 16 16.58 -1.73 -19.29
C THR A 16 16.97 -2.47 -18.01
N SER A 17 18.20 -2.26 -17.53
CA SER A 17 18.54 -2.64 -16.17
C SER A 17 17.75 -1.73 -15.25
N HIS A 18 16.61 -2.21 -14.74
CA HIS A 18 15.87 -1.50 -13.71
C HIS A 18 16.72 -1.53 -12.44
N GLY A 19 17.41 -0.41 -12.20
CA GLY A 19 18.24 -0.23 -11.02
C GLY A 19 17.39 -0.16 -9.75
N GLN A 20 18.00 -0.55 -8.66
CA GLN A 20 17.53 -0.26 -7.32
C GLN A 20 17.22 1.24 -7.16
N ILE A 21 16.12 1.58 -6.50
CA ILE A 21 15.77 3.00 -6.29
C ILE A 21 16.86 3.70 -5.44
N PRO A 22 17.13 5.00 -5.65
CA PRO A 22 18.15 5.73 -4.91
C PRO A 22 17.89 5.76 -3.41
N VAL A 23 18.96 5.81 -2.59
CA VAL A 23 18.84 6.01 -1.13
C VAL A 23 18.04 7.29 -0.86
N GLY A 24 17.07 7.21 0.05
CA GLY A 24 16.13 8.29 0.36
C GLY A 24 14.90 8.37 -0.54
N ALA A 25 14.80 7.56 -1.60
CA ALA A 25 13.63 7.54 -2.47
C ALA A 25 12.50 6.65 -1.93
N TRP A 26 11.27 7.00 -2.30
CA TRP A 26 10.08 6.19 -2.06
C TRP A 26 9.68 5.42 -3.33
N ARG A 27 8.94 4.32 -3.16
CA ARG A 27 8.34 3.58 -4.26
C ARG A 27 6.95 3.07 -3.89
N ASP A 28 6.00 3.22 -4.81
CA ASP A 28 4.64 2.71 -4.66
C ASP A 28 4.57 1.21 -5.00
N HIS A 29 3.73 0.48 -4.26
CA HIS A 29 3.44 -0.92 -4.49
C HIS A 29 1.92 -1.16 -4.45
N LEU A 30 1.18 -0.31 -5.16
CA LEU A 30 -0.28 -0.33 -5.21
C LEU A 30 -0.82 -1.25 -6.33
N SER A 31 -2.02 -1.77 -6.14
CA SER A 31 -2.81 -2.44 -7.18
C SER A 31 -3.51 -1.42 -8.06
N TYR A 32 -3.40 -1.61 -9.37
CA TYR A 32 -4.05 -0.80 -10.41
C TYR A 32 -5.12 -1.58 -11.19
N ARG A 33 -5.58 -2.71 -10.64
CA ARG A 33 -6.52 -3.62 -11.32
C ARG A 33 -7.97 -3.17 -11.23
N GLN A 34 -8.37 -2.56 -10.11
CA GLN A 34 -9.76 -2.14 -9.93
C GLN A 34 -9.96 -0.73 -10.48
N ALA A 35 -10.11 -0.62 -11.79
CA ALA A 35 -10.35 0.65 -12.46
C ALA A 35 -11.83 1.06 -12.35
N PHE A 36 -12.08 2.36 -12.21
CA PHE A 36 -13.45 2.88 -12.12
C PHE A 36 -13.72 4.14 -12.94
N ARG A 37 -12.70 4.84 -13.44
CA ARG A 37 -12.88 6.05 -14.25
C ARG A 37 -11.74 6.21 -15.27
N LEU A 38 -12.08 6.68 -16.47
CA LEU A 38 -11.13 7.08 -17.50
C LEU A 38 -11.23 8.57 -17.79
N ALA A 39 -10.13 9.14 -18.30
CA ALA A 39 -10.17 10.44 -18.94
C ALA A 39 -9.27 10.44 -20.19
N ASP A 40 -9.85 10.81 -21.34
CA ASP A 40 -9.11 10.92 -22.59
C ASP A 40 -8.39 12.26 -22.68
N ALA A 41 -7.06 12.20 -22.82
CA ALA A 41 -6.16 13.33 -22.96
C ALA A 41 -5.47 13.35 -24.34
N GLY A 42 -6.17 12.86 -25.37
CA GLY A 42 -5.69 12.82 -26.75
C GLY A 42 -4.64 11.73 -26.94
N ASN A 43 -3.37 12.06 -26.78
CA ASN A 43 -2.28 11.06 -26.90
C ASN A 43 -2.10 10.20 -25.64
N ARG A 44 -2.89 10.44 -24.60
CA ARG A 44 -2.83 9.75 -23.31
C ARG A 44 -4.22 9.35 -22.87
N VAL A 45 -4.32 8.23 -22.16
CA VAL A 45 -5.55 7.83 -21.45
C VAL A 45 -5.20 7.69 -19.99
N PHE A 46 -5.83 8.51 -19.15
CA PHE A 46 -5.72 8.41 -17.70
C PHE A 46 -6.75 7.42 -17.17
N CYS A 47 -6.37 6.64 -16.17
CA CYS A 47 -7.23 5.67 -15.51
C CYS A 47 -7.09 5.78 -13.99
N ALA A 48 -8.22 6.06 -13.32
CA ALA A 48 -8.31 6.04 -11.87
C ALA A 48 -8.71 4.64 -11.39
N THR A 49 -8.00 4.18 -10.35
CA THR A 49 -8.17 2.85 -9.76
C THR A 49 -8.30 2.95 -8.24
N SER A 50 -8.67 1.86 -7.57
CA SER A 50 -8.73 1.83 -6.10
C SER A 50 -7.37 1.99 -5.40
N GLY A 51 -6.25 1.82 -6.12
CA GLY A 51 -4.91 2.13 -5.62
C GLY A 51 -4.51 3.58 -5.91
N SER A 52 -4.38 3.91 -7.19
CA SER A 52 -4.04 5.29 -7.61
C SER A 52 -4.34 5.54 -9.08
N LEU A 53 -3.74 6.58 -9.66
CA LEU A 53 -3.85 6.93 -11.07
C LEU A 53 -2.76 6.26 -11.89
N PHE A 54 -3.08 5.81 -13.11
CA PHE A 54 -2.06 5.52 -14.12
C PHE A 54 -2.43 6.11 -15.47
N CYS A 55 -1.43 6.28 -16.32
CA CYS A 55 -1.57 6.86 -17.65
C CYS A 55 -0.98 5.91 -18.69
N TYR A 56 -1.75 5.63 -19.73
CA TYR A 56 -1.29 4.94 -20.94
C TYR A 56 -0.93 5.96 -22.03
N HIS A 57 0.26 5.86 -22.60
CA HIS A 57 0.74 6.72 -23.68
C HIS A 57 0.52 6.02 -25.02
N ARG A 58 -0.28 6.63 -25.91
CA ARG A 58 -0.69 5.99 -27.16
C ARG A 58 0.46 5.88 -28.18
N ASN A 59 1.40 6.81 -28.16
CA ASN A 59 2.52 6.87 -29.10
C ASN A 59 3.55 5.73 -28.96
N ASP A 60 3.90 5.37 -27.72
CA ASP A 60 4.96 4.40 -27.44
C ASP A 60 4.45 3.18 -26.64
N HIS A 61 3.15 3.15 -26.35
CA HIS A 61 2.46 2.11 -25.58
C HIS A 61 2.99 1.95 -24.16
N SER A 62 3.70 2.94 -23.63
CA SER A 62 4.21 2.94 -22.26
C SER A 62 3.10 3.24 -21.25
N VAL A 63 3.32 2.79 -20.00
CA VAL A 63 2.42 3.03 -18.87
C VAL A 63 3.22 3.72 -17.77
N SER A 64 2.71 4.84 -17.26
CA SER A 64 3.28 5.55 -16.11
C SER A 64 2.29 5.57 -14.96
N LYS A 65 2.76 5.25 -13.76
CA LYS A 65 1.99 5.36 -12.51
C LYS A 65 2.07 6.80 -11.97
N ILE A 66 1.03 7.25 -11.29
CA ILE A 66 0.97 8.54 -10.63
C ILE A 66 0.31 8.31 -9.26
N SER A 67 1.10 8.45 -8.21
CA SER A 67 0.75 8.15 -6.82
C SER A 67 1.18 9.26 -5.86
N THR A 68 1.09 9.05 -4.55
CA THR A 68 1.67 9.95 -3.55
C THR A 68 3.19 10.09 -3.68
N VAL A 69 3.87 9.08 -4.23
CA VAL A 69 5.31 9.14 -4.54
C VAL A 69 5.59 10.16 -5.65
N ASP A 70 4.65 10.33 -6.58
CA ASP A 70 4.75 11.24 -7.71
C ASP A 70 4.20 12.65 -7.39
N GLY A 71 3.60 12.82 -6.20
CA GLY A 71 3.12 14.11 -5.70
C GLY A 71 1.59 14.26 -5.58
N LEU A 72 0.80 13.18 -5.75
CA LEU A 72 -0.61 13.23 -5.35
C LEU A 72 -0.72 13.44 -3.83
N HIS A 73 -1.72 14.20 -3.41
CA HIS A 73 -1.94 14.54 -1.99
C HIS A 73 -2.87 13.54 -1.29
N ASP A 74 -3.40 12.58 -2.04
CA ASP A 74 -4.33 11.59 -1.51
C ASP A 74 -4.41 10.33 -2.40
N ILE A 75 -5.03 9.27 -1.88
CA ILE A 75 -5.07 7.94 -2.52
C ILE A 75 -6.50 7.43 -2.78
N GLU A 76 -7.50 7.89 -2.03
CA GLU A 76 -8.88 7.44 -2.20
C GLU A 76 -9.60 8.25 -3.29
N LEU A 77 -9.12 8.11 -4.53
CA LEU A 77 -9.74 8.71 -5.71
C LEU A 77 -11.20 8.27 -5.80
N SER A 78 -12.07 9.21 -6.15
CA SER A 78 -13.49 8.96 -6.42
C SER A 78 -13.87 9.30 -7.86
N THR A 79 -13.16 10.21 -8.52
CA THR A 79 -13.40 10.55 -9.93
C THR A 79 -12.24 11.35 -10.53
N ILE A 80 -12.17 11.40 -11.86
CA ILE A 80 -11.23 12.22 -12.63
C ILE A 80 -11.93 12.80 -13.85
N ALA A 81 -11.47 13.96 -14.33
CA ALA A 81 -11.87 14.54 -15.61
C ALA A 81 -10.72 15.34 -16.24
N PHE A 82 -10.61 15.28 -17.57
CA PHE A 82 -9.56 15.99 -18.31
C PHE A 82 -10.08 17.26 -18.98
N ASP A 83 -9.48 18.39 -18.65
CA ASP A 83 -9.69 19.68 -19.29
C ASP A 83 -8.82 19.75 -20.55
N SER A 84 -9.40 19.35 -21.69
CA SER A 84 -8.68 19.33 -22.97
C SER A 84 -8.27 20.72 -23.48
N ALA A 85 -9.00 21.78 -23.10
CA ALA A 85 -8.70 23.14 -23.53
C ALA A 85 -7.44 23.68 -22.84
N ASN A 86 -7.23 23.32 -21.57
CA ASN A 86 -6.09 23.80 -20.77
C ASN A 86 -5.05 22.70 -20.47
N ASN A 87 -5.20 21.49 -21.05
CA ASN A 87 -4.28 20.35 -20.94
C ASN A 87 -3.93 19.97 -19.49
N ARG A 88 -4.95 19.78 -18.66
CA ARG A 88 -4.82 19.40 -17.25
C ARG A 88 -5.86 18.36 -16.84
N LEU A 89 -5.51 17.49 -15.91
CA LEU A 89 -6.44 16.56 -15.28
C LEU A 89 -6.86 17.12 -13.92
N VAL A 90 -8.16 17.05 -13.62
CA VAL A 90 -8.70 17.31 -12.27
C VAL A 90 -9.03 15.97 -11.65
N ALA A 91 -8.46 15.70 -10.47
CA ALA A 91 -8.70 14.50 -9.68
C ALA A 91 -9.46 14.86 -8.40
N GLY A 92 -10.56 14.15 -8.14
CA GLY A 92 -11.38 14.31 -6.95
C GLY A 92 -11.30 13.09 -6.04
N TYR A 93 -11.34 13.33 -4.74
CA TYR A 93 -11.17 12.30 -3.71
C TYR A 93 -12.41 12.14 -2.82
N LYS A 94 -12.53 10.99 -2.15
CA LYS A 94 -13.65 10.69 -1.24
C LYS A 94 -13.76 11.64 -0.04
N ASN A 95 -12.65 12.20 0.39
CA ASN A 95 -12.62 13.15 1.52
C ASN A 95 -12.81 14.62 1.09
N GLY A 96 -13.07 14.87 -0.20
CA GLY A 96 -13.23 16.19 -0.78
C GLY A 96 -11.93 16.91 -1.12
N ASN A 97 -10.77 16.26 -1.00
CA ASN A 97 -9.54 16.84 -1.52
C ASN A 97 -9.60 16.89 -3.06
N ILE A 98 -8.78 17.73 -3.67
CA ILE A 98 -8.70 17.91 -5.13
C ILE A 98 -7.24 18.08 -5.52
N ASP A 99 -6.82 17.39 -6.58
CA ASP A 99 -5.54 17.64 -7.24
C ASP A 99 -5.74 18.07 -8.69
N ILE A 100 -4.97 19.07 -9.12
CA ILE A 100 -4.84 19.50 -10.51
C ILE A 100 -3.49 18.98 -11.02
N VAL A 101 -3.54 18.01 -11.93
CA VAL A 101 -2.36 17.36 -12.51
C VAL A 101 -2.06 17.97 -13.88
N THR A 102 -0.87 18.53 -14.02
CA THR A 102 -0.35 19.10 -15.27
C THR A 102 0.89 18.32 -15.72
N SER A 103 1.48 18.68 -16.86
CA SER A 103 2.77 18.09 -17.28
C SER A 103 3.96 18.50 -16.40
N GLU A 104 3.83 19.59 -15.63
CA GLU A 104 4.94 20.17 -14.85
C GLU A 104 4.82 19.91 -13.35
N SER A 105 3.59 19.88 -12.83
CA SER A 105 3.33 19.76 -11.38
C SER A 105 1.96 19.19 -11.06
N ILE A 106 1.83 18.64 -9.86
CA ILE A 106 0.56 18.30 -9.20
C ILE A 106 0.30 19.37 -8.13
N ILE A 107 -0.88 19.99 -8.20
CA ILE A 107 -1.23 21.14 -7.36
C ILE A 107 -2.49 20.79 -6.57
N ASN A 108 -2.41 20.92 -5.24
CA ASN A 108 -3.52 20.66 -4.36
C ASN A 108 -4.48 21.85 -4.23
N VAL A 109 -5.79 21.55 -4.13
CA VAL A 109 -6.86 22.51 -3.78
C VAL A 109 -7.67 21.93 -2.61
N PRO A 110 -7.26 22.19 -1.36
CA PRO A 110 -7.79 21.49 -0.18
C PRO A 110 -9.06 22.15 0.41
N ASP A 111 -9.64 23.16 -0.25
CA ASP A 111 -10.74 23.98 0.28
C ASP A 111 -11.91 23.16 0.85
N ILE A 112 -12.39 22.17 0.10
CA ILE A 112 -13.50 21.29 0.53
C ILE A 112 -13.01 20.33 1.64
N PHE A 113 -11.81 19.77 1.50
CA PHE A 113 -11.19 18.91 2.50
C PHE A 113 -11.09 19.61 3.87
N LEU A 114 -10.63 20.87 3.91
CA LEU A 114 -10.48 21.66 5.13
C LEU A 114 -11.80 22.19 5.71
N LYS A 115 -12.89 22.19 4.93
CA LYS A 115 -14.17 22.74 5.37
C LYS A 115 -14.79 21.91 6.51
N SER A 116 -14.95 22.49 7.69
CA SER A 116 -15.68 21.86 8.81
C SER A 116 -17.20 21.90 8.60
N GLY A 117 -17.93 20.95 9.19
CA GLY A 117 -19.41 20.93 9.20
C GLY A 117 -20.08 20.21 8.03
N LEU A 118 -19.29 19.67 7.08
CA LEU A 118 -19.78 18.79 6.01
C LEU A 118 -19.56 17.33 6.40
N THR A 119 -20.65 16.54 6.42
CA THR A 119 -20.60 15.12 6.80
C THR A 119 -20.08 14.21 5.68
N ASN A 120 -20.56 14.43 4.45
CA ASN A 120 -20.09 13.71 3.25
C ASN A 120 -19.45 14.72 2.29
N LYS A 121 -18.17 14.51 1.96
CA LYS A 121 -17.36 15.40 1.10
C LYS A 121 -16.94 14.75 -0.22
N THR A 122 -17.40 13.53 -0.48
CA THR A 122 -17.03 12.76 -1.67
C THR A 122 -17.27 13.58 -2.93
N ILE A 123 -16.29 13.62 -3.83
CA ILE A 123 -16.45 14.20 -5.16
C ILE A 123 -16.89 13.08 -6.10
N ASN A 124 -18.18 13.00 -6.40
CA ASN A 124 -18.80 11.92 -7.15
C ASN A 124 -18.52 12.03 -8.66
N HIS A 125 -18.53 13.25 -9.21
CA HIS A 125 -18.38 13.51 -10.63
C HIS A 125 -17.78 14.89 -10.90
N ILE A 126 -17.08 15.06 -12.03
CA ILE A 126 -16.53 16.33 -12.47
C ILE A 126 -17.02 16.62 -13.89
N HIS A 127 -17.81 17.68 -14.04
CA HIS A 127 -18.27 18.16 -15.33
C HIS A 127 -17.54 19.45 -15.71
N ILE A 128 -16.78 19.43 -16.81
CA ILE A 128 -15.98 20.58 -17.25
C ILE A 128 -16.75 21.36 -18.31
N ARG A 129 -16.92 22.68 -18.09
CA ARG A 129 -17.56 23.58 -19.06
C ARG A 129 -16.80 24.91 -19.11
N GLY A 130 -16.23 25.20 -20.27
CA GLY A 130 -15.31 26.33 -20.42
C GLY A 130 -14.10 26.16 -19.50
N ASN A 131 -13.77 27.17 -18.70
CA ASN A 131 -12.65 27.13 -17.75
C ASN A 131 -13.06 26.72 -16.32
N LEU A 132 -14.28 26.24 -16.13
CA LEU A 132 -14.79 25.86 -14.81
C LEU A 132 -15.08 24.36 -14.74
N ALA A 133 -14.87 23.80 -13.55
CA ALA A 133 -15.21 22.41 -13.23
C ALA A 133 -16.34 22.40 -12.19
N TYR A 134 -17.48 21.82 -12.55
CA TYR A 134 -18.60 21.58 -11.66
C TYR A 134 -18.39 20.24 -10.98
N LEU A 135 -18.05 20.28 -9.70
CA LEU A 135 -17.82 19.12 -8.86
C LEU A 135 -19.17 18.70 -8.25
N SER A 136 -19.68 17.53 -8.64
CA SER A 136 -20.80 16.90 -7.95
C SER A 136 -20.29 16.30 -6.65
N CYS A 137 -20.83 16.73 -5.52
CA CYS A 137 -20.33 16.37 -4.21
C CYS A 137 -21.41 15.74 -3.33
N GLY A 138 -20.98 15.05 -2.27
CA GLY A 138 -21.84 14.49 -1.22
C GLY A 138 -22.72 15.50 -0.47
N PHE A 139 -22.53 16.80 -0.71
CA PHE A 139 -23.27 17.90 -0.08
C PHE A 139 -23.97 18.84 -1.06
N GLY A 140 -23.68 18.76 -2.37
CA GLY A 140 -24.16 19.74 -3.35
C GLY A 140 -23.26 19.80 -4.58
N ILE A 141 -23.22 20.95 -5.25
CA ILE A 141 -22.29 21.21 -6.36
C ILE A 141 -21.26 22.23 -5.90
N ALA A 142 -19.96 21.95 -6.05
CA ALA A 142 -18.91 22.94 -5.85
C ALA A 142 -18.31 23.36 -7.20
N LEU A 143 -18.19 24.66 -7.43
CA LEU A 143 -17.68 25.21 -8.68
C LEU A 143 -16.20 25.53 -8.53
N LEU A 144 -15.33 24.67 -9.06
CA LEU A 144 -13.89 24.87 -9.06
C LEU A 144 -13.48 25.78 -10.21
N ASN A 145 -12.68 26.81 -9.89
CA ASN A 145 -11.87 27.53 -10.87
C ASN A 145 -10.44 26.98 -10.81
N PRO A 146 -10.01 26.11 -11.75
CA PRO A 146 -8.71 25.48 -11.64
C PRO A 146 -7.55 26.41 -12.04
N ASP A 147 -7.82 27.53 -12.72
CA ASP A 147 -6.80 28.56 -13.00
C ASP A 147 -6.43 29.32 -11.73
N LYS A 148 -7.45 29.72 -10.97
CA LYS A 148 -7.29 30.42 -9.69
C LYS A 148 -7.04 29.50 -8.50
N ARG A 149 -7.29 28.20 -8.66
CA ARG A 149 -7.13 27.17 -7.63
C ARG A 149 -8.02 27.44 -6.41
N GLU A 150 -9.27 27.81 -6.67
CA GLU A 150 -10.25 28.16 -5.62
C GLU A 150 -11.62 27.57 -5.94
N ILE A 151 -12.40 27.29 -4.88
CA ILE A 151 -13.84 27.03 -5.02
C ILE A 151 -14.54 28.38 -5.15
N LYS A 152 -15.07 28.65 -6.35
CA LYS A 152 -15.72 29.91 -6.70
C LYS A 152 -17.09 30.04 -6.02
N ASP A 153 -17.90 29.00 -6.09
CA ASP A 153 -19.28 28.97 -5.59
C ASP A 153 -19.64 27.55 -5.12
N THR A 154 -20.67 27.45 -4.28
CA THR A 154 -21.24 26.16 -3.83
C THR A 154 -22.77 26.22 -3.90
N TYR A 155 -23.41 25.24 -4.54
CA TYR A 155 -24.86 25.16 -4.70
C TYR A 155 -25.44 24.03 -3.85
N TYR A 156 -26.35 24.39 -2.94
CA TYR A 156 -27.07 23.45 -2.09
C TYR A 156 -28.48 23.24 -2.64
N LEU A 157 -28.80 22.01 -3.03
CA LEU A 157 -30.05 21.68 -3.75
C LEU A 157 -31.14 21.08 -2.85
N GLY A 158 -30.81 20.78 -1.58
CA GLY A 158 -31.77 20.19 -0.65
C GLY A 158 -32.88 21.16 -0.25
N PRO A 159 -33.98 20.66 0.33
CA PRO A 159 -35.09 21.49 0.79
C PRO A 159 -34.61 22.64 1.68
N GLY A 160 -35.03 23.87 1.34
CA GLY A 160 -34.61 25.09 2.06
C GLY A 160 -33.14 25.46 1.90
N GLY A 161 -32.44 24.96 0.87
CA GLY A 161 -31.00 25.21 0.66
C GLY A 161 -30.10 24.37 1.56
N SER A 162 -30.58 23.20 2.00
CA SER A 162 -29.80 22.25 2.78
C SER A 162 -28.84 21.41 1.91
N PRO A 163 -27.77 20.84 2.50
CA PRO A 163 -26.91 19.89 1.78
C PRO A 163 -27.68 18.68 1.26
N ALA A 164 -27.44 18.33 -0.01
CA ALA A 164 -27.99 17.15 -0.64
C ALA A 164 -26.93 16.57 -1.59
N GLU A 165 -26.77 15.25 -1.57
CA GLU A 165 -25.79 14.58 -2.42
C GLU A 165 -26.16 14.73 -3.91
N VAL A 166 -25.18 15.16 -4.70
CA VAL A 166 -25.26 15.24 -6.14
C VAL A 166 -24.32 14.19 -6.71
N PHE A 167 -24.85 13.30 -7.56
CA PHE A 167 -24.10 12.20 -8.15
C PHE A 167 -23.46 12.61 -9.47
N ALA A 168 -24.18 13.34 -10.32
CA ALA A 168 -23.70 13.79 -11.62
C ALA A 168 -24.30 15.14 -12.02
N VAL A 169 -23.55 15.88 -12.84
CA VAL A 169 -23.98 17.13 -13.46
C VAL A 169 -23.80 17.01 -14.97
N ALA A 170 -24.76 17.52 -15.72
CA ALA A 170 -24.68 17.70 -17.16
C ALA A 170 -25.19 19.10 -17.53
N THR A 171 -24.80 19.61 -18.69
CA THR A 171 -25.25 20.92 -19.19
C THR A 171 -25.68 20.85 -20.65
N SER A 172 -26.78 21.52 -20.97
CA SER A 172 -27.09 21.95 -22.34
C SER A 172 -26.43 23.31 -22.60
N ASP A 173 -26.83 23.98 -23.69
CA ASP A 173 -26.39 25.35 -23.98
C ASP A 173 -26.91 26.36 -22.93
N ASP A 174 -28.12 26.12 -22.40
CA ASP A 174 -28.90 27.08 -21.60
C ASP A 174 -29.25 26.61 -20.19
N HIS A 175 -29.15 25.30 -19.89
CA HIS A 175 -29.49 24.71 -18.60
C HIS A 175 -28.37 23.85 -18.01
N ILE A 176 -28.33 23.82 -16.68
CA ILE A 176 -27.56 22.87 -15.87
C ILE A 176 -28.52 21.89 -15.22
N PHE A 177 -28.13 20.62 -15.19
CA PHE A 177 -28.89 19.52 -14.62
C PHE A 177 -28.06 18.83 -13.53
N ALA A 178 -28.69 18.45 -12.44
CA ALA A 178 -28.07 17.80 -11.30
C ALA A 178 -28.86 16.55 -10.90
N ALA A 179 -28.23 15.39 -10.96
CA ALA A 179 -28.80 14.12 -10.54
C ALA A 179 -28.55 13.89 -9.05
N THR A 180 -29.61 13.57 -8.30
CA THR A 180 -29.59 13.44 -6.84
C THR A 180 -30.32 12.18 -6.40
N GLY A 181 -30.28 11.89 -5.10
CA GLY A 181 -31.08 10.82 -4.50
C GLY A 181 -32.59 11.09 -4.46
N SER A 182 -33.04 12.27 -4.90
CA SER A 182 -34.44 12.68 -4.89
C SER A 182 -34.82 13.39 -6.19
N GLY A 183 -34.42 12.81 -7.32
CA GLY A 183 -34.74 13.30 -8.65
C GLY A 183 -33.62 14.11 -9.31
N ILE A 184 -33.98 14.73 -10.42
CA ILE A 184 -33.10 15.60 -11.20
C ILE A 184 -33.55 17.05 -11.04
N TYR A 185 -32.63 17.93 -10.65
CA TYR A 185 -32.87 19.37 -10.56
C TYR A 185 -32.29 20.08 -11.79
N LYS A 186 -32.99 21.10 -12.28
CA LYS A 186 -32.55 21.95 -13.40
C LYS A 186 -32.59 23.44 -13.04
N ALA A 187 -31.65 24.19 -13.58
CA ALA A 187 -31.62 25.65 -13.51
C ALA A 187 -31.09 26.24 -14.82
N SER A 188 -31.45 27.51 -15.11
CA SER A 188 -30.86 28.21 -16.26
C SER A 188 -29.42 28.62 -15.94
N LEU A 189 -28.50 28.29 -16.84
CA LEU A 189 -27.08 28.68 -16.75
C LEU A 189 -26.87 30.20 -16.81
N ASN A 190 -27.84 30.94 -17.36
CA ASN A 190 -27.80 32.39 -17.44
C ASN A 190 -28.33 33.07 -16.17
N ASN A 191 -28.84 32.30 -15.19
CA ASN A 191 -29.25 32.85 -13.91
C ASN A 191 -28.00 33.27 -13.11
N PRO A 192 -27.85 34.56 -12.74
CA PRO A 192 -26.67 35.03 -12.03
C PRO A 192 -26.60 34.53 -10.57
N ASN A 193 -27.68 33.94 -10.04
CA ASN A 193 -27.80 33.56 -8.64
C ASN A 193 -28.06 32.05 -8.46
N LEU A 194 -27.29 31.19 -9.14
CA LEU A 194 -27.40 29.72 -9.01
C LEU A 194 -27.12 29.20 -7.58
N VAL A 195 -26.53 30.01 -6.71
CA VAL A 195 -26.35 29.71 -5.27
C VAL A 195 -27.67 29.69 -4.50
N ASP A 196 -28.70 30.38 -4.99
CA ASP A 196 -30.03 30.36 -4.40
C ASP A 196 -30.79 29.12 -4.87
N PHE A 197 -31.18 28.27 -3.91
CA PHE A 197 -31.88 27.02 -4.21
C PHE A 197 -33.20 27.25 -4.97
N SER A 198 -33.84 28.42 -4.84
CA SER A 198 -35.07 28.76 -5.56
C SER A 198 -34.86 28.96 -7.07
N ALA A 199 -33.61 29.11 -7.53
CA ALA A 199 -33.26 29.11 -8.94
C ALA A 199 -33.38 27.73 -9.60
N TRP A 200 -33.46 26.66 -8.79
CA TRP A 200 -33.51 25.27 -9.23
C TRP A 200 -34.93 24.73 -9.16
N SER A 201 -35.29 23.91 -10.14
CA SER A 201 -36.59 23.24 -10.23
C SER A 201 -36.41 21.75 -10.47
N GLN A 202 -37.20 20.91 -9.80
CA GLN A 202 -37.18 19.46 -10.05
C GLN A 202 -37.86 19.15 -11.38
N ILE A 203 -37.30 18.23 -12.15
CA ILE A 203 -37.93 17.67 -13.34
C ILE A 203 -38.98 16.66 -12.86
N SER A 204 -40.26 17.00 -12.96
CA SER A 204 -41.37 16.19 -12.42
C SER A 204 -42.06 15.28 -13.43
N ASP A 205 -41.72 15.39 -14.72
CA ASP A 205 -42.33 14.63 -15.82
C ASP A 205 -41.52 13.39 -16.23
N ILE A 206 -40.32 13.21 -15.67
CA ILE A 206 -39.52 11.99 -15.82
C ILE A 206 -40.14 10.83 -15.02
N PRO A 207 -40.12 9.59 -15.52
CA PRO A 207 -40.51 8.43 -14.71
C PRO A 207 -39.68 8.36 -13.42
N ASN A 208 -40.32 7.99 -12.31
CA ASN A 208 -39.68 7.90 -10.99
C ASN A 208 -39.01 9.20 -10.53
N PHE A 209 -39.60 10.36 -10.85
CA PHE A 209 -38.99 11.69 -10.62
C PHE A 209 -38.54 11.99 -9.19
N SER A 210 -39.11 11.32 -8.18
CA SER A 210 -38.75 11.50 -6.76
C SER A 210 -37.65 10.55 -6.28
N GLU A 211 -37.20 9.63 -7.13
CA GLU A 211 -36.24 8.58 -6.78
C GLU A 211 -34.80 8.96 -7.18
N SER A 212 -33.85 8.04 -6.94
CA SER A 212 -32.43 8.28 -7.17
C SER A 212 -32.04 8.24 -8.65
N PHE A 213 -31.27 9.24 -9.07
CA PHE A 213 -30.59 9.28 -10.37
C PHE A 213 -29.09 9.44 -10.17
N THR A 214 -28.27 8.68 -10.89
CA THR A 214 -26.83 8.54 -10.58
C THR A 214 -25.88 9.05 -11.68
N SER A 215 -26.33 9.10 -12.93
CA SER A 215 -25.52 9.57 -14.07
C SER A 215 -26.37 10.38 -15.03
N LEU A 216 -25.77 11.41 -15.64
CA LEU A 216 -26.41 12.27 -16.64
C LEU A 216 -25.51 12.43 -17.87
N ALA A 217 -26.11 12.59 -19.05
CA ALA A 217 -25.42 12.98 -20.27
C ALA A 217 -26.32 13.84 -21.15
N TRP A 218 -25.76 14.86 -21.80
CA TRP A 218 -26.46 15.65 -22.81
C TRP A 218 -25.98 15.28 -24.21
N PHE A 219 -26.86 14.71 -25.04
CA PHE A 219 -26.51 14.19 -26.35
C PHE A 219 -27.60 14.47 -27.39
N GLU A 220 -27.25 15.08 -28.53
CA GLU A 220 -28.16 15.34 -29.65
C GLU A 220 -29.49 16.00 -29.24
N GLY A 221 -29.39 17.01 -28.37
CA GLY A 221 -30.53 17.78 -27.85
C GLY A 221 -31.38 17.05 -26.82
N LYS A 222 -30.92 15.89 -26.31
CA LYS A 222 -31.64 15.06 -25.34
C LYS A 222 -30.83 14.94 -24.05
N LEU A 223 -31.50 15.04 -22.89
CA LEU A 223 -30.93 14.68 -21.60
C LEU A 223 -31.15 13.19 -21.38
N PHE A 224 -30.07 12.45 -21.16
CA PHE A 224 -30.07 11.06 -20.72
C PHE A 224 -29.82 11.00 -19.21
N ALA A 225 -30.50 10.10 -18.52
CA ALA A 225 -30.38 9.93 -17.09
C ALA A 225 -30.47 8.45 -16.69
N VAL A 226 -29.57 8.01 -15.81
CA VAL A 226 -29.65 6.70 -15.16
C VAL A 226 -30.52 6.83 -13.92
N TYR A 227 -31.69 6.21 -13.95
CA TYR A 227 -32.50 5.94 -12.77
C TYR A 227 -31.95 4.71 -12.05
N HIS A 228 -31.75 4.82 -10.73
CA HIS A 228 -31.31 3.72 -9.88
C HIS A 228 -32.50 3.22 -9.03
N GLY A 229 -33.11 2.12 -9.46
CA GLY A 229 -34.32 1.61 -8.84
C GLY A 229 -34.09 0.84 -7.56
N SER A 230 -35.08 0.86 -6.65
CA SER A 230 -35.05 0.04 -5.44
C SER A 230 -35.10 -1.45 -5.83
N GLY A 231 -34.05 -2.22 -5.51
CA GLY A 231 -33.96 -3.64 -5.80
C GLY A 231 -32.70 -4.01 -6.59
N THR A 232 -32.44 -5.30 -6.74
CA THR A 232 -31.27 -5.77 -7.51
C THR A 232 -31.53 -5.62 -9.00
N ARG A 233 -30.59 -4.97 -9.71
CA ARG A 233 -30.63 -4.81 -11.17
C ARG A 233 -31.91 -4.12 -11.66
N ASN A 234 -32.27 -2.99 -11.06
CA ASN A 234 -33.49 -2.27 -11.43
C ASN A 234 -33.18 -0.88 -11.99
N ASP A 235 -32.01 -0.71 -12.61
CA ASP A 235 -31.62 0.56 -13.20
C ASP A 235 -32.19 0.68 -14.62
N HIS A 236 -32.58 1.89 -14.99
CA HIS A 236 -33.07 2.22 -16.32
C HIS A 236 -32.38 3.47 -16.85
N VAL A 237 -32.21 3.56 -18.16
CA VAL A 237 -31.73 4.77 -18.83
C VAL A 237 -32.91 5.46 -19.48
N TYR A 238 -33.31 6.62 -18.94
CA TYR A 238 -34.33 7.47 -19.55
C TYR A 238 -33.70 8.58 -20.38
N TYR A 239 -34.41 9.03 -21.42
CA TYR A 239 -34.02 10.20 -22.19
C TYR A 239 -35.19 11.07 -22.61
N SER A 240 -34.98 12.38 -22.65
CA SER A 240 -35.98 13.35 -23.09
C SER A 240 -35.99 13.46 -24.62
N ASP A 241 -37.14 13.29 -25.26
CA ASP A 241 -37.31 13.44 -26.71
C ASP A 241 -38.62 14.14 -27.03
N ASN A 242 -38.55 15.32 -27.66
CA ASN A 242 -39.70 16.16 -28.01
C ASN A 242 -40.69 16.40 -26.84
N GLY A 243 -40.16 16.67 -25.65
CA GLY A 243 -40.96 16.95 -24.45
C GLY A 243 -41.63 15.72 -23.83
N GLN A 244 -41.22 14.51 -24.21
CA GLN A 244 -41.64 13.25 -23.61
C GLN A 244 -40.42 12.45 -23.15
N TRP A 245 -40.56 11.68 -22.08
CA TRP A 245 -39.52 10.78 -21.62
C TRP A 245 -39.69 9.39 -22.22
N LYS A 246 -38.58 8.85 -22.75
CA LYS A 246 -38.49 7.51 -23.31
C LYS A 246 -37.43 6.73 -22.58
N GLU A 247 -37.51 5.41 -22.65
CA GLU A 247 -36.48 4.52 -22.13
C GLU A 247 -35.56 4.07 -23.26
N LEU A 248 -34.25 4.11 -23.01
CA LEU A 248 -33.24 3.49 -23.86
C LEU A 248 -33.19 2.01 -23.48
N GLY A 249 -34.07 1.21 -24.09
CA GLY A 249 -34.07 -0.23 -23.89
C GLY A 249 -32.80 -0.88 -24.47
N THR A 250 -32.28 -1.92 -23.81
CA THR A 250 -31.32 -2.82 -24.46
C THR A 250 -32.10 -3.88 -25.25
N LEU A 251 -31.69 -4.14 -26.49
CA LEU A 251 -32.29 -5.21 -27.31
C LEU A 251 -32.01 -6.62 -26.75
N LEU A 252 -31.12 -6.72 -25.75
CA LEU A 252 -30.52 -7.98 -25.32
C LEU A 252 -30.99 -8.42 -23.92
N TYR A 253 -31.32 -7.49 -23.01
CA TYR A 253 -31.64 -7.82 -21.61
C TYR A 253 -32.77 -6.92 -21.06
N PRO A 254 -34.04 -7.31 -21.22
CA PRO A 254 -35.17 -6.60 -20.62
C PRO A 254 -35.28 -6.78 -19.09
N ASP A 255 -34.60 -7.79 -18.53
CA ASP A 255 -34.67 -8.16 -17.11
C ASP A 255 -33.48 -7.60 -16.32
N GLY A 256 -33.43 -6.29 -16.17
CA GLY A 256 -32.64 -5.65 -15.12
C GLY A 256 -31.12 -5.63 -15.30
N THR A 257 -30.51 -4.46 -15.21
CA THR A 257 -29.05 -4.25 -15.30
C THR A 257 -28.65 -3.13 -14.35
N TYR A 258 -27.37 -3.07 -13.92
CA TYR A 258 -26.82 -1.87 -13.28
C TYR A 258 -26.19 -0.99 -14.35
N TYR A 259 -26.50 0.31 -14.35
CA TYR A 259 -25.87 1.29 -15.23
C TYR A 259 -24.92 2.15 -14.42
N TYR A 260 -23.65 2.21 -14.83
CA TYR A 260 -22.59 2.86 -14.05
C TYR A 260 -22.24 4.24 -14.59
N SER A 261 -22.24 4.44 -15.92
CA SER A 261 -21.90 5.74 -16.50
C SER A 261 -22.51 5.98 -17.87
N LEU A 262 -22.81 7.24 -18.15
CA LEU A 262 -23.14 7.77 -19.46
C LEU A 262 -22.08 8.78 -19.88
N GLU A 263 -21.50 8.61 -21.07
CA GLU A 263 -20.47 9.51 -21.60
C GLU A 263 -20.78 9.90 -23.05
N VAL A 264 -20.41 11.12 -23.42
CA VAL A 264 -20.55 11.61 -24.80
C VAL A 264 -19.17 11.88 -25.35
N CYS A 265 -18.73 11.04 -26.28
CA CYS A 265 -17.39 11.10 -26.85
C CYS A 265 -17.45 10.91 -28.35
N SER A 266 -16.68 11.70 -29.10
CA SER A 266 -16.59 11.56 -30.57
C SER A 266 -17.95 11.54 -31.29
N GLY A 267 -18.93 12.30 -30.78
CA GLY A 267 -20.29 12.37 -31.34
C GLY A 267 -21.14 11.11 -31.11
N LYS A 268 -20.80 10.29 -30.11
CA LYS A 268 -21.49 9.05 -29.77
C LYS A 268 -21.82 9.02 -28.28
N LEU A 269 -22.93 8.36 -27.95
CA LEU A 269 -23.28 8.05 -26.56
C LEU A 269 -22.65 6.71 -26.18
N VAL A 270 -21.90 6.68 -25.07
CA VAL A 270 -21.30 5.49 -24.50
C VAL A 270 -21.98 5.18 -23.18
N VAL A 271 -22.40 3.94 -23.01
CA VAL A 271 -23.10 3.46 -21.82
C VAL A 271 -22.30 2.31 -21.22
N ALA A 272 -21.80 2.49 -20.00
CA ALA A 272 -21.20 1.41 -19.21
C ALA A 272 -22.24 0.83 -18.27
N SER A 273 -22.42 -0.49 -18.33
CA SER A 273 -23.42 -1.22 -17.58
C SER A 273 -22.87 -2.57 -17.11
N GLN A 274 -23.60 -3.29 -16.27
CA GLN A 274 -23.15 -4.59 -15.77
C GLN A 274 -22.75 -5.53 -16.94
N ASN A 275 -21.46 -5.87 -17.00
CA ASN A 275 -20.77 -6.65 -18.04
C ASN A 275 -20.58 -5.98 -19.40
N TYR A 276 -21.12 -4.80 -19.70
CA TYR A 276 -21.11 -4.25 -21.08
C TYR A 276 -20.68 -2.79 -21.19
N ALA A 277 -19.99 -2.48 -22.28
CA ALA A 277 -19.80 -1.13 -22.78
C ALA A 277 -20.45 -1.01 -24.16
N ASP A 278 -21.55 -0.26 -24.23
CA ASP A 278 -22.37 -0.07 -25.42
C ASP A 278 -22.16 1.32 -26.03
N VAL A 279 -22.16 1.40 -27.36
CA VAL A 279 -21.95 2.66 -28.09
C VAL A 279 -23.08 2.88 -29.08
N TYR A 280 -23.71 4.05 -29.01
CA TYR A 280 -24.84 4.44 -29.84
C TYR A 280 -24.49 5.64 -30.73
N ASP A 281 -25.02 5.65 -31.96
CA ASP A 281 -24.96 6.81 -32.84
C ASP A 281 -26.01 7.88 -32.48
N SER A 282 -26.04 8.99 -33.22
CA SER A 282 -26.97 10.11 -33.01
C SER A 282 -28.44 9.73 -33.21
N ASN A 283 -28.72 8.64 -33.93
CA ASN A 283 -30.07 8.08 -34.10
C ASN A 283 -30.40 7.03 -33.02
N LEU A 284 -29.55 6.90 -32.00
CA LEU A 284 -29.64 5.90 -30.93
C LEU A 284 -29.62 4.46 -31.44
N ARG A 285 -29.00 4.20 -32.58
CA ARG A 285 -28.72 2.84 -33.04
C ARG A 285 -27.45 2.33 -32.36
N LEU A 286 -27.54 1.14 -31.77
CA LEU A 286 -26.40 0.43 -31.20
C LEU A 286 -25.38 0.12 -32.30
N LEU A 287 -24.21 0.73 -32.22
CA LEU A 287 -23.08 0.52 -33.15
C LEU A 287 -22.14 -0.58 -32.66
N ARG A 288 -21.86 -0.59 -31.36
CA ARG A 288 -20.90 -1.50 -30.74
C ARG A 288 -21.47 -2.01 -29.43
N HIS A 289 -21.23 -3.29 -29.18
CA HIS A 289 -21.56 -3.99 -27.95
C HIS A 289 -20.32 -4.74 -27.49
N SER A 290 -19.71 -4.30 -26.38
CA SER A 290 -18.48 -4.89 -25.87
C SER A 290 -18.75 -5.60 -24.54
N TRP A 291 -18.72 -6.94 -24.56
CA TRP A 291 -18.78 -7.74 -23.33
C TRP A 291 -17.43 -7.70 -22.61
N THR A 292 -17.43 -7.27 -21.36
CA THR A 292 -16.27 -7.11 -20.48
C THR A 292 -16.56 -7.79 -19.13
N GLY A 293 -15.68 -7.62 -18.13
CA GLY A 293 -15.89 -8.24 -16.82
C GLY A 293 -16.95 -7.50 -16.01
N ASP A 294 -16.64 -6.26 -15.63
CA ASP A 294 -17.52 -5.38 -14.85
C ASP A 294 -17.11 -3.92 -15.12
N PRO A 295 -17.56 -3.35 -16.24
CA PRO A 295 -17.10 -2.05 -16.72
C PRO A 295 -17.75 -0.94 -15.91
N ARG A 296 -16.94 -0.15 -15.22
CA ARG A 296 -17.41 0.95 -14.37
C ARG A 296 -17.50 2.27 -15.12
N HIS A 297 -16.71 2.41 -16.18
CA HIS A 297 -16.70 3.58 -17.04
C HIS A 297 -16.15 3.22 -18.42
N ALA A 298 -16.64 3.84 -19.48
CA ALA A 298 -16.17 3.58 -20.84
C ALA A 298 -16.18 4.84 -21.71
N LEU A 299 -15.23 4.91 -22.64
CA LEU A 299 -15.05 5.98 -23.61
C LEU A 299 -14.87 5.39 -25.01
N ILE A 300 -15.17 6.16 -26.05
CA ILE A 300 -14.83 5.84 -27.45
C ILE A 300 -14.04 6.98 -28.08
N ASP A 301 -12.89 6.65 -28.67
CA ASP A 301 -12.06 7.64 -29.34
C ASP A 301 -12.42 7.82 -30.82
N LYS A 302 -11.68 8.70 -31.50
CA LYS A 302 -11.92 9.07 -32.91
C LYS A 302 -11.59 7.93 -33.89
N GLU A 303 -10.90 6.89 -33.44
CA GLU A 303 -10.53 5.71 -34.22
C GLU A 303 -11.48 4.53 -33.97
N ASP A 304 -12.58 4.78 -33.25
CA ASP A 304 -13.57 3.78 -32.84
C ASP A 304 -13.02 2.71 -31.90
N VAL A 305 -11.94 3.03 -31.17
CA VAL A 305 -11.44 2.17 -30.09
C VAL A 305 -12.26 2.43 -28.83
N ILE A 306 -12.80 1.36 -28.24
CA ILE A 306 -13.48 1.41 -26.95
C ILE A 306 -12.45 1.23 -25.86
N TRP A 307 -12.46 2.15 -24.90
CA TRP A 307 -11.63 2.12 -23.70
C TRP A 307 -12.54 1.93 -22.51
N THR A 308 -12.28 0.91 -21.71
CA THR A 308 -13.14 0.54 -20.58
C THR A 308 -12.31 0.46 -19.31
N ALA A 309 -12.70 1.22 -18.28
CA ALA A 309 -12.23 0.99 -16.91
C ALA A 309 -13.05 -0.18 -16.32
N ASP A 310 -12.39 -1.32 -16.16
CA ASP A 310 -12.98 -2.54 -15.66
C ASP A 310 -12.59 -2.78 -14.20
N HIS A 311 -13.56 -3.23 -13.40
CA HIS A 311 -13.38 -3.44 -11.96
C HIS A 311 -12.35 -4.54 -11.61
N TYR A 312 -12.01 -5.42 -12.54
CA TYR A 312 -11.07 -6.54 -12.29
C TYR A 312 -9.80 -6.47 -13.13
N HIS A 313 -9.82 -5.76 -14.26
CA HIS A 313 -8.80 -5.87 -15.30
C HIS A 313 -8.08 -4.55 -15.63
N GLY A 314 -8.27 -3.47 -14.89
CA GLY A 314 -7.66 -2.18 -15.24
C GLY A 314 -8.34 -1.59 -16.49
N ILE A 315 -7.57 -1.21 -17.51
CA ILE A 315 -8.13 -0.79 -18.79
C ILE A 315 -8.31 -2.02 -19.69
N ILE A 316 -9.52 -2.23 -20.20
CA ILE A 316 -9.76 -3.08 -21.38
C ILE A 316 -9.85 -2.17 -22.60
N ARG A 317 -9.00 -2.42 -23.59
CA ARG A 317 -9.00 -1.70 -24.87
C ARG A 317 -9.52 -2.64 -25.95
N GLU A 318 -10.51 -2.20 -26.71
CA GLU A 318 -11.09 -2.96 -27.83
C GLU A 318 -11.01 -2.16 -29.12
N ASN A 319 -10.01 -2.51 -29.93
CA ASN A 319 -9.73 -1.91 -31.23
C ASN A 319 -10.40 -2.76 -32.34
N PRO A 320 -11.17 -2.16 -33.26
CA PRO A 320 -11.84 -2.89 -34.35
C PRO A 320 -10.90 -3.67 -35.27
N GLN A 321 -9.65 -3.21 -35.41
CA GLN A 321 -8.65 -3.76 -36.34
C GLN A 321 -7.72 -4.77 -35.66
N THR A 322 -7.28 -4.51 -34.43
CA THR A 322 -6.28 -5.32 -33.71
C THR A 322 -6.87 -6.21 -32.63
N GLY A 323 -8.16 -6.08 -32.33
CA GLY A 323 -8.85 -6.86 -31.31
C GLY A 323 -8.71 -6.25 -29.91
N ARG A 324 -8.77 -7.11 -28.89
CA ARG A 324 -8.86 -6.72 -27.49
C ARG A 324 -7.57 -6.99 -26.73
N ASP A 325 -7.17 -6.06 -25.88
CA ASP A 325 -6.08 -6.20 -24.93
C ASP A 325 -6.37 -5.53 -23.59
N THR A 326 -5.54 -5.82 -22.60
CA THR A 326 -5.66 -5.32 -21.23
C THR A 326 -4.41 -4.55 -20.85
N ILE A 327 -4.59 -3.37 -20.26
CA ILE A 327 -3.52 -2.47 -19.86
C ILE A 327 -3.62 -2.25 -18.36
N VAL A 328 -2.62 -2.72 -17.63
CA VAL A 328 -2.50 -2.56 -16.18
C VAL A 328 -1.02 -2.47 -15.78
N PRO A 329 -0.61 -1.48 -14.95
CA PRO A 329 0.72 -1.45 -14.36
C PRO A 329 1.03 -2.69 -13.50
N ASP A 330 2.31 -3.01 -13.33
CA ASP A 330 2.75 -4.02 -12.37
C ASP A 330 2.43 -3.58 -10.92
N GLY A 331 1.91 -4.51 -10.13
CA GLY A 331 1.45 -4.31 -8.77
C GLY A 331 0.82 -5.57 -8.18
N PRO A 332 0.59 -5.62 -6.85
CA PRO A 332 -0.16 -6.70 -6.23
C PRO A 332 -1.58 -6.83 -6.81
N SER A 333 -2.24 -7.96 -6.60
CA SER A 333 -3.61 -8.16 -7.12
C SER A 333 -4.65 -7.26 -6.45
N ASN A 334 -4.45 -6.87 -5.19
CA ASN A 334 -5.27 -5.89 -4.46
C ASN A 334 -4.36 -5.08 -3.51
N ASN A 335 -4.94 -4.17 -2.72
CA ASN A 335 -4.21 -3.34 -1.75
C ASN A 335 -4.29 -3.88 -0.32
N ASP A 336 -4.74 -5.12 -0.11
CA ASP A 336 -4.83 -5.69 1.23
C ASP A 336 -3.42 -6.08 1.71
N ALA A 337 -3.02 -5.56 2.86
CA ALA A 337 -1.67 -5.76 3.39
C ALA A 337 -1.70 -5.90 4.93
N PHE A 338 -1.73 -7.16 5.39
CA PHE A 338 -1.81 -7.49 6.81
C PHE A 338 -0.43 -7.71 7.45
N LEU A 339 0.38 -8.61 6.88
CA LEU A 339 1.73 -8.91 7.36
C LEU A 339 2.71 -8.88 6.20
N ALA A 340 3.87 -8.25 6.40
CA ALA A 340 4.97 -8.23 5.44
C ALA A 340 6.17 -9.01 6.00
N TYR A 341 6.78 -9.82 5.15
CA TYR A 341 7.91 -10.68 5.48
C TYR A 341 8.96 -10.61 4.37
N SER A 342 10.23 -10.61 4.73
CA SER A 342 11.36 -10.54 3.82
C SER A 342 12.21 -11.79 3.93
N ALA A 343 12.50 -12.44 2.81
CA ALA A 343 13.46 -13.54 2.76
C ALA A 343 14.21 -13.57 1.43
N SER A 344 15.55 -13.64 1.52
CA SER A 344 16.45 -13.77 0.37
C SER A 344 16.21 -12.72 -0.74
N GLY A 345 15.90 -11.47 -0.36
CA GLY A 345 15.68 -10.37 -1.32
C GLY A 345 14.28 -10.34 -1.95
N LYS A 346 13.38 -11.23 -1.50
CA LYS A 346 11.96 -11.21 -1.85
C LYS A 346 11.13 -10.69 -0.70
N ILE A 347 10.05 -10.00 -1.04
CA ILE A 347 9.03 -9.57 -0.08
C ILE A 347 7.76 -10.37 -0.29
N PHE A 348 7.18 -10.84 0.81
CA PHE A 348 5.93 -11.58 0.86
C PHE A 348 4.96 -10.77 1.71
N VAL A 349 3.74 -10.54 1.21
CA VAL A 349 2.71 -9.81 1.93
C VAL A 349 1.43 -10.62 1.94
N THR A 350 0.84 -10.85 3.12
CA THR A 350 -0.45 -11.52 3.25
C THR A 350 -1.61 -10.53 3.21
N ALA A 351 -2.72 -10.94 2.62
CA ALA A 351 -3.92 -10.12 2.37
C ALA A 351 -5.16 -10.61 3.15
N GLY A 352 -4.98 -11.37 4.23
CA GLY A 352 -6.04 -11.73 5.17
C GLY A 352 -6.23 -10.68 6.26
N GLY A 353 -6.78 -11.10 7.41
CA GLY A 353 -6.81 -10.25 8.59
C GLY A 353 -7.63 -10.85 9.73
N LEU A 354 -7.73 -10.10 10.82
CA LEU A 354 -8.45 -10.47 12.03
C LEU A 354 -9.36 -9.32 12.46
N SER A 355 -10.54 -9.64 12.98
CA SER A 355 -11.38 -8.62 13.63
C SER A 355 -10.76 -8.16 14.95
N SER A 356 -11.23 -7.04 15.51
CA SER A 356 -10.81 -6.57 16.83
C SER A 356 -11.05 -7.59 17.96
N ALA A 357 -12.04 -8.46 17.78
CA ALA A 357 -12.36 -9.57 18.68
C ALA A 357 -11.55 -10.85 18.41
N TRP A 358 -10.56 -10.80 17.50
CA TRP A 358 -9.77 -11.96 17.03
C TRP A 358 -10.62 -13.02 16.31
N GLY A 359 -11.71 -12.56 15.69
CA GLY A 359 -12.54 -13.36 14.79
C GLY A 359 -12.03 -13.31 13.35
N ASN A 360 -12.63 -14.16 12.52
CA ASN A 360 -12.42 -14.20 11.08
C ASN A 360 -12.96 -12.95 10.38
N LEU A 361 -12.30 -12.57 9.30
CA LEU A 361 -12.84 -11.62 8.33
C LEU A 361 -13.40 -12.34 7.10
N TYR A 362 -13.03 -13.60 6.90
CA TYR A 362 -13.42 -14.43 5.77
C TYR A 362 -12.96 -13.84 4.42
N ASN A 363 -11.83 -13.15 4.42
CA ASN A 363 -11.18 -12.68 3.20
C ASN A 363 -10.61 -13.87 2.42
N LEU A 364 -10.63 -13.78 1.08
CA LEU A 364 -9.95 -14.76 0.25
C LEU A 364 -8.44 -14.73 0.60
N PRO A 365 -7.81 -15.88 0.90
CA PRO A 365 -6.42 -15.91 1.33
C PRO A 365 -5.56 -15.58 0.13
N CYS A 366 -4.77 -14.52 0.25
CA CYS A 366 -3.85 -14.11 -0.79
C CYS A 366 -2.47 -13.81 -0.19
N VAL A 367 -1.44 -14.19 -0.96
CA VAL A 367 -0.04 -13.86 -0.68
C VAL A 367 0.53 -13.17 -1.91
N HIS A 368 0.89 -11.90 -1.76
CA HIS A 368 1.62 -11.12 -2.76
C HIS A 368 3.12 -11.38 -2.62
N ILE A 369 3.82 -11.51 -3.74
CA ILE A 369 5.26 -11.76 -3.78
C ILE A 369 5.91 -10.73 -4.69
N PHE A 370 6.89 -10.02 -4.17
CA PHE A 370 7.73 -9.11 -4.91
C PHE A 370 9.15 -9.67 -5.00
N ASP A 371 9.65 -9.85 -6.22
CA ASP A 371 10.98 -10.41 -6.48
C ASP A 371 12.11 -9.36 -6.60
N GLY A 372 11.80 -8.09 -6.29
CA GLY A 372 12.68 -6.94 -6.49
C GLY A 372 12.31 -6.13 -7.74
N GLN A 373 11.52 -6.69 -8.66
CA GLN A 373 11.12 -6.04 -9.90
C GLN A 373 9.62 -6.16 -10.20
N LYS A 374 9.03 -7.33 -9.98
CA LYS A 374 7.64 -7.63 -10.34
C LYS A 374 6.87 -8.22 -9.19
N TRP A 375 5.57 -7.95 -9.20
CA TRP A 375 4.61 -8.57 -8.31
C TRP A 375 3.98 -9.81 -8.93
N GLN A 376 3.81 -10.83 -8.10
CA GLN A 376 2.96 -11.98 -8.33
C GLN A 376 2.02 -12.14 -7.14
N SER A 377 0.90 -12.84 -7.32
CA SER A 377 -0.04 -13.09 -6.23
C SER A 377 -0.58 -14.50 -6.34
N TRP A 378 -0.58 -15.21 -5.22
CA TRP A 378 -1.20 -16.52 -5.07
C TRP A 378 -2.48 -16.39 -4.27
N THR A 379 -3.48 -17.19 -4.61
CA THR A 379 -4.77 -17.25 -3.91
C THR A 379 -5.29 -18.68 -3.88
N ASP A 380 -6.14 -18.99 -2.90
CA ASP A 380 -6.83 -20.28 -2.78
C ASP A 380 -8.31 -20.09 -2.44
N TYR A 381 -9.21 -20.67 -3.23
CA TYR A 381 -10.65 -20.54 -3.03
C TYR A 381 -11.20 -21.43 -1.90
N ASP A 382 -10.42 -22.39 -1.42
CA ASP A 382 -10.83 -23.37 -0.42
C ASP A 382 -10.52 -22.94 1.03
N ALA A 383 -9.74 -21.88 1.22
CA ALA A 383 -9.33 -21.36 2.53
C ALA A 383 -9.74 -19.89 2.70
N ARG A 384 -9.54 -19.31 3.89
CA ARG A 384 -9.75 -17.87 4.17
C ARG A 384 -8.65 -17.32 5.08
N ASP A 385 -8.50 -16.00 5.06
CA ASP A 385 -7.69 -15.23 6.01
C ASP A 385 -6.24 -15.73 6.10
N ALA A 386 -5.44 -15.55 5.04
CA ALA A 386 -3.98 -15.71 5.13
C ALA A 386 -3.40 -14.59 5.99
N ILE A 387 -2.88 -14.92 7.17
CA ILE A 387 -2.49 -13.90 8.17
C ILE A 387 -0.99 -13.90 8.48
N ASN A 388 -0.25 -14.94 8.11
CA ASN A 388 1.20 -14.97 8.27
C ASN A 388 1.83 -15.81 7.15
N VAL A 389 3.07 -15.48 6.80
CA VAL A 389 3.86 -16.21 5.82
C VAL A 389 5.32 -16.22 6.25
N ILE A 390 5.95 -17.39 6.18
CA ILE A 390 7.40 -17.52 6.31
C ILE A 390 7.95 -18.39 5.18
N ALA A 391 9.19 -18.14 4.80
CA ALA A 391 9.92 -19.01 3.90
C ALA A 391 10.66 -20.09 4.68
N ARG A 392 10.80 -21.27 4.08
CA ARG A 392 11.73 -22.28 4.56
C ARG A 392 13.16 -21.73 4.45
N PRO A 393 13.98 -21.81 5.51
CA PRO A 393 15.35 -21.30 5.48
C PRO A 393 16.13 -21.84 4.28
N ASN A 394 16.84 -20.94 3.58
CA ASN A 394 17.60 -21.21 2.34
C ASN A 394 16.78 -21.65 1.11
N GLU A 395 15.45 -21.71 1.21
CA GLU A 395 14.53 -22.09 0.13
C GLU A 395 13.39 -21.04 0.02
N PRO A 396 13.67 -19.81 -0.44
CA PRO A 396 12.72 -18.68 -0.38
C PRO A 396 11.45 -18.86 -1.23
N ASP A 397 11.41 -19.86 -2.09
CA ASP A 397 10.23 -20.20 -2.90
C ASP A 397 9.32 -21.25 -2.24
N ASN A 398 9.71 -21.76 -1.07
CA ASN A 398 8.99 -22.76 -0.30
C ASN A 398 8.39 -22.08 0.94
N LEU A 399 7.09 -21.81 0.90
CA LEU A 399 6.41 -20.94 1.85
C LEU A 399 5.45 -21.74 2.72
N TYR A 400 5.42 -21.40 4.00
CA TYR A 400 4.36 -21.80 4.92
C TYR A 400 3.47 -20.59 5.15
N VAL A 401 2.18 -20.73 4.83
CA VAL A 401 1.17 -19.68 4.95
C VAL A 401 0.20 -20.08 6.05
N ALA A 402 0.18 -19.33 7.15
CA ALA A 402 -0.77 -19.55 8.23
C ALA A 402 -2.11 -18.92 7.85
N THR A 403 -3.18 -19.65 8.12
CA THR A 403 -4.55 -19.18 7.93
C THR A 403 -5.28 -19.11 9.26
N TRP A 404 -6.20 -18.15 9.37
CA TRP A 404 -7.10 -18.10 10.51
C TRP A 404 -8.30 -19.02 10.27
N GLY A 405 -8.15 -20.32 10.49
CA GLY A 405 -9.28 -21.26 10.45
C GLY A 405 -9.14 -22.42 9.48
N TYR A 406 -8.06 -22.51 8.69
CA TYR A 406 -7.82 -23.60 7.73
C TYR A 406 -6.44 -24.25 7.90
N GLY A 407 -5.75 -24.00 9.01
CA GLY A 407 -4.42 -24.54 9.28
C GLY A 407 -3.30 -23.81 8.50
N ILE A 408 -2.33 -24.58 8.01
CA ILE A 408 -1.15 -24.06 7.29
C ILE A 408 -1.15 -24.56 5.86
N ILE A 409 -1.02 -23.66 4.90
CA ILE A 409 -0.87 -24.00 3.49
C ILE A 409 0.63 -23.98 3.15
N TYR A 410 1.16 -25.11 2.67
CA TYR A 410 2.52 -25.21 2.18
C TYR A 410 2.55 -25.02 0.67
N LEU A 411 3.28 -23.99 0.23
CA LEU A 411 3.51 -23.65 -1.16
C LEU A 411 4.93 -24.03 -1.55
N GLU A 412 5.08 -24.76 -2.65
CA GLU A 412 6.38 -24.96 -3.31
C GLU A 412 6.33 -24.24 -4.65
N LYS A 413 7.17 -23.22 -4.83
CA LYS A 413 7.23 -22.40 -6.05
C LYS A 413 5.83 -21.91 -6.47
N MET A 414 5.10 -21.32 -5.52
CA MET A 414 3.75 -20.78 -5.72
C MET A 414 2.66 -21.82 -6.06
N GLN A 415 2.94 -23.11 -5.86
CA GLN A 415 1.94 -24.17 -6.02
C GLN A 415 1.57 -24.76 -4.67
N LYS A 416 0.27 -24.85 -4.38
CA LYS A 416 -0.26 -25.55 -3.19
C LYS A 416 0.17 -27.01 -3.24
N LYS A 417 1.02 -27.43 -2.29
CA LYS A 417 1.49 -28.82 -2.18
C LYS A 417 0.81 -29.58 -1.06
N ALA A 418 0.60 -28.92 0.07
CA ALA A 418 -0.04 -29.52 1.22
C ALA A 418 -0.85 -28.48 2.00
N VAL A 419 -1.83 -28.97 2.75
CA VAL A 419 -2.52 -28.22 3.79
C VAL A 419 -2.36 -29.02 5.08
N TYR A 420 -1.69 -28.46 6.08
CA TYR A 420 -1.55 -29.05 7.40
C TYR A 420 -2.72 -28.60 8.27
N ASN A 421 -3.51 -29.58 8.70
CA ASN A 421 -4.69 -29.40 9.54
C ASN A 421 -4.81 -30.60 10.51
N PRO A 422 -5.84 -30.69 11.36
CA PRO A 422 -5.95 -31.78 12.33
C PRO A 422 -6.00 -33.19 11.74
N SER A 423 -6.27 -33.35 10.43
CA SER A 423 -6.31 -34.68 9.78
C SER A 423 -4.93 -35.28 9.50
N ASN A 424 -3.88 -34.46 9.42
CA ASN A 424 -2.54 -34.88 9.01
C ASN A 424 -1.40 -34.24 9.82
N SER A 425 -1.73 -33.55 10.91
CA SER A 425 -0.77 -32.89 11.80
C SER A 425 -1.25 -32.95 13.26
N SER A 426 -0.44 -32.43 14.18
CA SER A 426 -0.82 -32.29 15.61
C SER A 426 -1.58 -31.01 15.91
N LEU A 427 -1.92 -30.21 14.88
CA LEU A 427 -2.77 -29.03 15.02
C LEU A 427 -4.18 -29.42 15.47
N GLN A 428 -4.83 -28.51 16.17
CA GLN A 428 -6.14 -28.70 16.78
C GLN A 428 -7.15 -27.69 16.22
N THR A 429 -8.42 -28.07 16.28
CA THR A 429 -9.56 -27.24 15.89
C THR A 429 -10.25 -26.66 17.12
N ILE A 430 -10.81 -25.46 17.00
CA ILE A 430 -11.55 -24.82 18.10
C ILE A 430 -13.02 -25.31 18.19
N ILE A 431 -13.53 -25.92 17.13
CA ILE A 431 -14.88 -26.52 17.03
C ILE A 431 -14.80 -27.80 16.16
N PRO A 432 -15.74 -28.76 16.27
CA PRO A 432 -15.72 -29.93 15.40
C PRO A 432 -15.61 -29.57 13.90
N GLY A 433 -14.66 -30.17 13.18
CA GLY A 433 -14.33 -29.85 11.78
C GLY A 433 -12.91 -29.28 11.62
N ASP A 434 -12.61 -28.72 10.44
CA ASP A 434 -11.26 -28.25 10.09
C ASP A 434 -10.99 -26.79 10.50
N PHE A 435 -11.65 -26.28 11.54
CA PHE A 435 -11.56 -24.89 11.96
C PHE A 435 -10.31 -24.60 12.82
N CYS A 436 -9.15 -24.67 12.17
CA CYS A 436 -7.83 -24.59 12.78
C CYS A 436 -7.21 -23.20 12.62
N ARG A 437 -7.06 -22.46 13.73
CA ARG A 437 -6.52 -21.09 13.74
C ARG A 437 -5.03 -21.08 14.05
N VAL A 438 -4.22 -20.75 13.04
CA VAL A 438 -2.76 -20.66 13.15
C VAL A 438 -2.31 -19.22 12.90
N TYR A 439 -1.34 -18.74 13.69
CA TYR A 439 -0.75 -17.40 13.52
C TYR A 439 0.77 -17.46 13.42
N GLY A 440 1.46 -17.63 14.55
CA GLY A 440 2.91 -17.61 14.66
C GLY A 440 3.52 -18.85 14.05
N MET A 441 4.56 -18.65 13.26
CA MET A 441 5.38 -19.69 12.65
C MET A 441 6.83 -19.23 12.69
N ALA A 442 7.75 -20.08 13.13
CA ALA A 442 9.18 -19.82 13.04
C ALA A 442 9.98 -21.12 12.96
N PHE A 443 11.08 -21.10 12.21
CA PHE A 443 12.04 -22.19 12.20
C PHE A 443 13.12 -21.96 13.27
N ASP A 444 13.44 -23.02 14.03
CA ASP A 444 14.62 -23.01 14.88
C ASP A 444 15.89 -23.36 14.09
N LYS A 445 17.05 -23.31 14.77
CA LYS A 445 18.36 -23.61 14.17
C LYS A 445 18.48 -25.07 13.69
N ASN A 446 17.64 -25.97 14.18
CA ASN A 446 17.60 -27.38 13.83
C ASN A 446 16.57 -27.69 12.74
N MET A 447 16.00 -26.66 12.10
CA MET A 447 14.96 -26.76 11.05
C MET A 447 13.64 -27.34 11.53
N ASN A 448 13.33 -27.28 12.83
CA ASN A 448 11.98 -27.56 13.31
C ASN A 448 11.10 -26.32 13.13
N LEU A 449 9.90 -26.51 12.59
CA LEU A 449 8.90 -25.46 12.45
C LEU A 449 8.02 -25.41 13.69
N TRP A 450 8.15 -24.35 14.48
CA TRP A 450 7.33 -24.05 15.64
C TRP A 450 6.11 -23.23 15.22
N VAL A 451 4.94 -23.59 15.76
CA VAL A 451 3.64 -23.08 15.33
C VAL A 451 2.78 -22.77 16.55
N THR A 452 2.11 -21.63 16.54
CA THR A 452 1.07 -21.30 17.53
C THR A 452 -0.33 -21.64 16.99
N ASN A 453 -1.13 -22.33 17.77
CA ASN A 453 -2.51 -22.71 17.47
C ASN A 453 -3.45 -22.05 18.50
N SER A 454 -4.32 -21.15 18.05
CA SER A 454 -5.20 -20.39 18.96
C SER A 454 -6.48 -21.13 19.32
N GLY A 455 -7.01 -20.90 20.53
CA GLY A 455 -8.32 -21.39 20.98
C GLY A 455 -8.41 -22.87 21.32
N VAL A 456 -7.27 -23.53 21.56
CA VAL A 456 -7.17 -24.99 21.74
C VAL A 456 -6.37 -25.36 23.01
N SER A 457 -6.42 -26.65 23.42
CA SER A 457 -5.76 -27.10 24.65
C SER A 457 -4.23 -27.19 24.53
N ASN A 458 -3.71 -27.53 23.34
CA ASN A 458 -2.29 -27.60 23.04
C ASN A 458 -1.92 -26.44 22.09
N PRO A 459 -1.68 -25.24 22.63
CA PRO A 459 -1.56 -24.01 21.83
C PRO A 459 -0.23 -23.91 21.06
N ILE A 460 0.72 -24.82 21.29
CA ILE A 460 2.00 -24.87 20.57
C ILE A 460 2.11 -26.23 19.88
N SER A 461 2.55 -26.21 18.64
CA SER A 461 2.80 -27.39 17.83
C SER A 461 4.15 -27.26 17.13
N VAL A 462 4.86 -28.36 16.96
CA VAL A 462 6.15 -28.40 16.27
C VAL A 462 6.12 -29.46 15.19
N LEU A 463 6.58 -29.10 13.99
CA LEU A 463 6.93 -30.02 12.91
C LEU A 463 8.45 -30.17 12.93
N SER A 464 8.93 -31.32 13.38
CA SER A 464 10.37 -31.59 13.41
C SER A 464 10.94 -31.77 12.00
N ALA A 465 12.25 -31.60 11.85
CA ALA A 465 12.94 -31.69 10.57
C ALA A 465 12.78 -33.05 9.86
N ASP A 466 12.47 -34.12 10.61
CA ASP A 466 12.17 -35.46 10.11
C ASP A 466 10.71 -35.64 9.63
N GLY A 467 9.89 -34.58 9.72
CA GLY A 467 8.50 -34.56 9.26
C GLY A 467 7.47 -34.98 10.31
N LYS A 468 7.86 -35.18 11.57
CA LYS A 468 6.92 -35.55 12.64
C LYS A 468 6.27 -34.32 13.29
N TRP A 469 4.95 -34.38 13.44
CA TRP A 469 4.17 -33.38 14.17
C TRP A 469 4.00 -33.78 15.64
N THR A 470 4.23 -32.83 16.56
CA THR A 470 3.98 -32.99 18.00
C THR A 470 3.33 -31.72 18.56
N SER A 471 2.28 -31.85 19.38
CA SER A 471 1.66 -30.72 20.08
C SER A 471 2.01 -30.73 21.56
N LEU A 472 2.16 -29.52 22.13
CA LEU A 472 2.67 -29.29 23.48
C LEU A 472 1.57 -28.64 24.34
N ASN A 473 1.30 -29.25 25.49
CA ASN A 473 0.24 -28.81 26.39
C ASN A 473 0.74 -27.74 27.39
N TYR A 474 1.05 -26.55 26.88
CA TYR A 474 1.26 -25.38 27.74
C TYR A 474 -0.03 -24.64 28.09
N GLY A 475 -1.21 -25.14 27.67
CA GLY A 475 -2.50 -24.46 27.83
C GLY A 475 -2.75 -23.94 29.27
N PRO A 476 -2.57 -24.78 30.31
CA PRO A 476 -2.71 -24.34 31.70
C PRO A 476 -1.73 -23.23 32.12
N ALA A 477 -0.50 -23.24 31.61
CA ALA A 477 0.52 -22.24 31.93
C ALA A 477 0.30 -20.92 31.16
N ILE A 478 -0.13 -21.01 29.91
CA ILE A 478 -0.45 -19.85 29.06
C ILE A 478 -1.69 -19.13 29.58
N ASN A 479 -2.75 -19.88 29.93
CA ASN A 479 -4.00 -19.37 30.48
C ASN A 479 -4.56 -18.14 29.71
N ALA A 480 -4.55 -18.22 28.38
CA ALA A 480 -5.04 -17.18 27.49
C ALA A 480 -5.83 -17.82 26.32
N PRO A 481 -6.87 -17.15 25.80
CA PRO A 481 -7.72 -17.73 24.76
C PRO A 481 -7.02 -17.85 23.41
N ASN A 482 -6.08 -16.96 23.11
CA ASN A 482 -5.38 -16.89 21.83
C ASN A 482 -3.87 -16.76 22.06
N VAL A 483 -3.11 -17.20 21.06
CA VAL A 483 -1.66 -17.09 20.93
C VAL A 483 -1.36 -16.55 19.54
N SER A 484 -0.40 -15.63 19.41
CA SER A 484 -0.12 -14.96 18.13
C SER A 484 1.32 -15.12 17.65
N LYS A 485 2.05 -14.03 17.40
CA LYS A 485 3.41 -14.08 16.86
C LYS A 485 4.31 -14.90 17.80
N LEU A 486 5.15 -15.72 17.18
CA LEU A 486 6.19 -16.51 17.82
C LEU A 486 7.54 -16.04 17.28
N LEU A 487 8.42 -15.64 18.18
CA LEU A 487 9.81 -15.31 17.91
C LEU A 487 10.70 -16.37 18.56
N ILE A 488 11.71 -16.85 17.84
CA ILE A 488 12.77 -17.68 18.40
C ILE A 488 14.00 -16.80 18.49
N ASP A 489 14.48 -16.56 19.70
CA ASP A 489 15.65 -15.70 19.91
C ASP A 489 16.98 -16.44 19.63
N SER A 490 18.08 -15.70 19.65
CA SER A 490 19.42 -16.24 19.44
C SER A 490 19.84 -17.30 20.47
N GLY A 491 19.21 -17.31 21.65
CA GLY A 491 19.35 -18.32 22.69
C GLY A 491 18.47 -19.57 22.47
N ASN A 492 17.71 -19.63 21.37
CA ASN A 492 16.73 -20.67 21.05
C ASN A 492 15.48 -20.68 21.94
N ARG A 493 15.24 -19.62 22.73
CA ARG A 493 14.01 -19.47 23.53
C ARG A 493 12.88 -18.98 22.64
N LYS A 494 11.68 -19.46 22.91
CA LYS A 494 10.46 -19.14 22.15
C LYS A 494 9.67 -18.10 22.92
N TRP A 495 9.47 -16.95 22.32
CA TRP A 495 8.66 -15.85 22.83
C TRP A 495 7.35 -15.80 22.07
N VAL A 496 6.24 -15.99 22.77
CA VAL A 496 4.89 -16.04 22.21
C VAL A 496 4.09 -14.87 22.75
N ILE A 497 3.53 -14.08 21.83
CA ILE A 497 2.62 -12.99 22.21
C ILE A 497 1.28 -13.58 22.64
N LEU A 498 0.79 -13.15 23.80
CA LEU A 498 -0.56 -13.43 24.29
C LEU A 498 -1.42 -12.17 24.08
N PRO A 499 -2.18 -12.10 22.97
CA PRO A 499 -2.87 -10.88 22.57
C PRO A 499 -3.99 -10.47 23.55
N ARG A 500 -4.50 -9.25 23.35
CA ARG A 500 -5.62 -8.66 24.12
C ARG A 500 -5.33 -8.48 25.61
N GLY A 501 -4.11 -8.03 25.94
CA GLY A 501 -3.76 -7.69 27.32
C GLY A 501 -3.27 -8.87 28.16
N ASN A 502 -2.85 -9.97 27.53
CA ASN A 502 -2.41 -11.17 28.26
C ASN A 502 -0.89 -11.28 28.41
N GLY A 503 -0.11 -10.31 27.89
CA GLY A 503 1.34 -10.27 28.01
C GLY A 503 2.05 -11.23 27.05
N LEU A 504 3.04 -11.96 27.57
CA LEU A 504 3.86 -12.90 26.83
C LEU A 504 3.88 -14.28 27.50
N PHE A 505 4.21 -15.31 26.73
CA PHE A 505 4.63 -16.61 27.23
C PHE A 505 6.00 -16.93 26.65
N VAL A 506 6.94 -17.33 27.51
CA VAL A 506 8.32 -17.64 27.10
C VAL A 506 8.65 -19.04 27.54
N PHE A 507 9.27 -19.82 26.66
CA PHE A 507 9.74 -21.16 26.99
C PHE A 507 11.06 -21.51 26.30
N ASP A 508 11.83 -22.36 26.95
CA ASP A 508 13.00 -23.04 26.44
C ASP A 508 12.70 -24.54 26.42
N ASP A 509 12.83 -25.15 25.25
CA ASP A 509 12.60 -26.58 25.02
C ASP A 509 13.80 -27.45 25.42
N ASN A 510 14.89 -26.85 25.93
CA ASN A 510 16.09 -27.56 26.37
C ASN A 510 16.69 -28.54 25.33
N GLY A 511 16.39 -28.32 24.05
CA GLY A 511 16.82 -29.16 22.93
C GLY A 511 16.02 -30.46 22.75
N THR A 512 14.89 -30.64 23.43
CA THR A 512 14.00 -31.80 23.37
C THR A 512 12.63 -31.43 22.75
N PRO A 513 12.60 -30.96 21.47
CA PRO A 513 11.36 -30.54 20.83
C PRO A 513 10.33 -31.67 20.83
N GLY A 514 9.19 -31.46 21.48
CA GLY A 514 8.15 -32.48 21.63
C GLY A 514 7.96 -33.01 23.06
N ASP A 515 8.84 -32.67 24.01
CA ASP A 515 8.77 -33.16 25.39
C ASP A 515 8.77 -32.00 26.38
N ILE A 516 7.62 -31.73 27.01
CA ILE A 516 7.51 -30.60 27.95
C ILE A 516 8.06 -30.87 29.36
N ARG A 517 8.55 -32.07 29.63
CA ARG A 517 8.86 -32.50 31.01
C ARG A 517 10.12 -31.84 31.57
N ASP A 518 11.06 -31.50 30.70
CA ASP A 518 12.30 -30.83 31.05
C ASP A 518 12.30 -29.33 30.69
N ASP A 519 11.28 -28.84 30.01
CA ASP A 519 11.18 -27.43 29.60
C ASP A 519 11.23 -26.45 30.78
N THR A 520 11.79 -25.28 30.51
CA THR A 520 11.67 -24.11 31.38
C THR A 520 10.75 -23.09 30.73
N TYR A 521 9.68 -22.70 31.40
CA TYR A 521 8.70 -21.78 30.84
C TYR A 521 8.09 -20.84 31.87
N THR A 522 7.66 -19.67 31.43
CA THR A 522 6.98 -18.69 32.27
C THR A 522 5.99 -17.84 31.48
N ARG A 523 4.94 -17.38 32.16
CA ARG A 523 4.06 -16.33 31.66
C ARG A 523 4.60 -14.99 32.15
N VAL A 524 4.82 -14.06 31.23
CA VAL A 524 5.49 -12.79 31.50
C VAL A 524 4.50 -11.64 31.37
N SER A 525 4.30 -10.92 32.48
CA SER A 525 3.65 -9.61 32.47
C SER A 525 4.68 -8.55 32.04
N ILE A 526 4.25 -7.57 31.25
CA ILE A 526 5.12 -6.46 30.86
C ILE A 526 5.14 -5.44 31.99
N ALA A 527 6.08 -5.62 32.91
CA ALA A 527 6.23 -4.81 34.11
C ALA A 527 7.67 -4.36 34.34
N ASP A 528 7.82 -3.26 35.07
CA ASP A 528 9.12 -2.73 35.50
C ASP A 528 9.76 -3.60 36.61
N ASN A 529 10.93 -3.18 37.12
CA ASN A 529 11.64 -3.92 38.16
C ASN A 529 10.91 -3.99 39.51
N ALA A 530 9.96 -3.08 39.75
CA ALA A 530 9.13 -3.02 40.93
C ALA A 530 7.83 -3.83 40.77
N GLY A 531 7.59 -4.39 39.57
CA GLY A 531 6.39 -5.14 39.24
C GLY A 531 5.20 -4.27 38.85
N ASN A 532 5.40 -2.97 38.60
CA ASN A 532 4.33 -2.11 38.07
C ASN A 532 4.11 -2.46 36.60
N GLU A 533 2.86 -2.73 36.24
CA GLU A 533 2.49 -3.00 34.84
C GLU A 533 2.74 -1.75 33.98
N ILE A 534 3.49 -1.93 32.89
CA ILE A 534 3.68 -0.91 31.86
C ILE A 534 2.55 -1.04 30.84
N SER A 535 2.44 -2.19 30.16
CA SER A 535 1.34 -2.49 29.24
C SER A 535 1.35 -3.96 28.79
N ASN A 536 0.33 -4.73 29.19
CA ASN A 536 0.19 -6.11 28.72
C ASN A 536 -0.44 -6.25 27.32
N PHE A 537 -0.79 -5.12 26.67
CA PHE A 537 -1.24 -5.10 25.28
C PHE A 537 -0.04 -5.10 24.34
N VAL A 538 0.44 -6.30 24.02
CA VAL A 538 1.58 -6.53 23.12
C VAL A 538 1.09 -6.80 21.69
N TYR A 539 1.72 -6.16 20.71
CA TYR A 539 1.36 -6.27 19.29
C TYR A 539 2.48 -6.84 18.43
N ASP A 540 3.74 -6.55 18.76
CA ASP A 540 4.89 -7.08 18.04
C ASP A 540 6.11 -7.34 18.94
N ILE A 541 7.03 -8.16 18.47
CA ILE A 541 8.28 -8.52 19.13
C ILE A 541 9.39 -8.74 18.10
N ALA A 542 10.60 -8.28 18.42
CA ALA A 542 11.79 -8.44 17.60
C ALA A 542 13.05 -8.56 18.47
N GLU A 543 14.00 -9.39 18.04
CA GLU A 543 15.36 -9.42 18.61
C GLU A 543 16.25 -8.45 17.83
N ASP A 544 17.04 -7.65 18.54
CA ASP A 544 18.00 -6.73 17.94
C ASP A 544 19.38 -7.39 17.71
N LEU A 545 20.31 -6.68 17.07
CA LEU A 545 21.62 -7.25 16.71
C LEU A 545 22.54 -7.51 17.92
N GLU A 546 22.15 -7.07 19.12
CA GLU A 546 22.85 -7.29 20.39
C GLU A 546 22.19 -8.41 21.22
N GLY A 547 21.12 -9.02 20.71
CA GLY A 547 20.37 -10.07 21.39
C GLY A 547 19.34 -9.54 22.40
N ASN A 548 19.06 -8.23 22.40
CA ASN A 548 18.01 -7.67 23.24
C ASN A 548 16.63 -7.91 22.60
N ILE A 549 15.63 -8.18 23.43
CA ILE A 549 14.26 -8.40 22.96
C ILE A 549 13.46 -7.11 23.08
N TRP A 550 13.05 -6.55 21.95
CA TRP A 550 12.19 -5.38 21.83
C TRP A 550 10.74 -5.82 21.71
N VAL A 551 9.87 -5.23 22.53
CA VAL A 551 8.44 -5.56 22.59
C VAL A 551 7.63 -4.29 22.33
N GLY A 552 6.79 -4.34 21.31
CA GLY A 552 5.88 -3.24 20.93
C GLY A 552 4.57 -3.35 21.69
N THR A 553 4.24 -2.32 22.47
CA THR A 553 3.06 -2.32 23.35
C THR A 553 2.08 -1.20 23.00
N ALA A 554 0.95 -1.13 23.70
CA ALA A 554 0.03 0.01 23.62
C ALA A 554 0.60 1.33 24.20
N SER A 555 1.74 1.28 24.90
CA SER A 555 2.35 2.40 25.64
C SER A 555 3.82 2.59 25.29
N GLY A 556 4.13 2.52 23.99
CA GLY A 556 5.50 2.58 23.46
C GLY A 556 6.23 1.22 23.49
N PRO A 557 7.48 1.18 23.02
CA PRO A 557 8.32 -0.02 23.09
C PRO A 557 8.94 -0.20 24.47
N VAL A 558 9.18 -1.46 24.84
CA VAL A 558 10.01 -1.86 26.00
C VAL A 558 11.09 -2.85 25.56
N VAL A 559 12.14 -2.99 26.38
CA VAL A 559 13.29 -3.84 26.08
C VAL A 559 13.58 -4.81 27.22
N TYR A 560 13.89 -6.06 26.89
CA TYR A 560 14.52 -7.02 27.79
C TYR A 560 15.99 -7.18 27.39
N TYR A 561 16.90 -6.57 28.16
CA TYR A 561 18.35 -6.65 27.94
C TYR A 561 18.98 -7.97 28.41
N HIS A 562 18.27 -8.72 29.26
CA HIS A 562 18.70 -10.03 29.74
C HIS A 562 17.59 -11.05 29.48
N PRO A 563 17.39 -11.48 28.22
CA PRO A 563 16.23 -12.29 27.85
C PRO A 563 16.13 -13.61 28.60
N ALA A 564 17.27 -14.23 28.98
CA ALA A 564 17.29 -15.45 29.79
C ALA A 564 16.70 -15.26 31.20
N ALA A 565 16.85 -14.08 31.79
CA ALA A 565 16.50 -13.81 33.17
C ALA A 565 14.98 -13.77 33.41
N VAL A 566 14.14 -13.82 32.35
CA VAL A 566 12.68 -13.88 32.51
C VAL A 566 12.20 -15.12 33.28
N PHE A 567 13.01 -16.18 33.32
CA PHE A 567 12.74 -17.37 34.13
C PHE A 567 13.13 -17.20 35.61
N GLU A 568 14.00 -16.24 35.91
CA GLU A 568 14.54 -15.98 37.26
C GLU A 568 13.83 -14.80 37.95
N GLY A 569 13.22 -13.91 37.17
CA GLY A 569 12.41 -12.79 37.64
C GLY A 569 13.14 -11.43 37.66
N PRO A 570 12.47 -10.37 38.15
CA PRO A 570 12.96 -9.00 38.03
C PRO A 570 14.32 -8.73 38.69
N GLN A 571 14.63 -9.42 39.79
CA GLN A 571 15.92 -9.25 40.49
C GLN A 571 17.13 -9.73 39.68
N ALA A 572 16.92 -10.66 38.74
CA ALA A 572 17.94 -11.15 37.82
C ALA A 572 18.01 -10.33 36.51
N GLY A 573 17.18 -9.29 36.36
CA GLY A 573 17.07 -8.52 35.12
C GLY A 573 15.95 -8.99 34.18
N GLY A 574 15.10 -9.92 34.61
CA GLY A 574 13.98 -10.47 33.84
C GLY A 574 12.73 -9.57 33.80
N TYR A 575 12.90 -8.27 33.60
CA TYR A 575 11.80 -7.29 33.58
C TYR A 575 11.89 -6.38 32.34
N ALA A 576 10.76 -5.75 32.00
CA ALA A 576 10.68 -4.84 30.86
C ALA A 576 11.25 -3.47 31.21
N GLN A 577 12.07 -2.91 30.32
CA GLN A 577 12.68 -1.59 30.50
C GLN A 577 12.15 -0.61 29.47
N GLN A 578 11.64 0.53 29.95
CA GLN A 578 11.30 1.66 29.08
C GLN A 578 12.54 2.51 28.82
N ILE A 579 12.64 3.07 27.62
CA ILE A 579 13.74 3.96 27.26
C ILE A 579 13.36 5.39 27.66
N LEU A 580 14.17 5.98 28.52
CA LEU A 580 14.01 7.37 28.95
C LEU A 580 14.77 8.30 28.00
N VAL A 581 14.04 9.07 27.20
CA VAL A 581 14.59 10.03 26.25
C VAL A 581 14.75 11.38 26.96
N PRO A 582 15.97 11.94 27.11
CA PRO A 582 16.17 13.24 27.73
C PRO A 582 15.52 14.37 26.93
N ARG A 583 14.82 15.30 27.60
CA ARG A 583 14.19 16.45 26.94
C ARG A 583 15.20 17.45 26.37
N ASN A 584 16.41 17.51 26.95
CA ASN A 584 17.48 18.43 26.58
C ASN A 584 17.05 19.93 26.56
N ASP A 585 16.02 20.29 27.35
CA ASP A 585 15.45 21.63 27.49
C ASP A 585 15.95 22.38 28.74
N GLY A 586 16.95 21.81 29.42
CA GLY A 586 17.49 22.33 30.67
C GLY A 586 16.72 21.92 31.94
N SER A 587 15.58 21.21 31.81
CA SER A 587 14.82 20.72 32.97
C SER A 587 15.46 19.52 33.68
N GLY A 588 16.36 18.80 33.01
CA GLY A 588 16.92 17.54 33.49
C GLY A 588 15.92 16.38 33.49
N LEU A 589 14.73 16.56 32.90
CA LEU A 589 13.70 15.54 32.78
C LEU A 589 13.85 14.75 31.47
N GLY A 590 13.24 13.56 31.45
CA GLY A 590 13.10 12.75 30.25
C GLY A 590 11.67 12.22 30.13
N ASP A 591 11.31 11.83 28.91
CA ASP A 591 10.03 11.20 28.61
C ASP A 591 10.27 9.77 28.11
N TYR A 592 9.36 8.86 28.40
CA TYR A 592 9.44 7.50 27.86
C TYR A 592 9.21 7.52 26.34
N LEU A 593 10.10 6.85 25.61
CA LEU A 593 10.07 6.74 24.15
C LEU A 593 8.68 6.32 23.67
N LEU A 594 8.03 7.18 22.88
CA LEU A 594 6.74 6.91 22.24
C LEU A 594 5.63 6.41 23.19
N SER A 595 5.64 6.86 24.45
CA SER A 595 4.73 6.34 25.50
C SER A 595 3.23 6.54 25.23
N THR A 596 2.86 7.47 24.34
CA THR A 596 1.48 7.70 23.89
C THR A 596 1.08 6.87 22.67
N GLU A 597 2.04 6.19 22.05
CA GLU A 597 1.84 5.49 20.79
C GLU A 597 1.68 3.99 21.00
N THR A 598 0.70 3.40 20.31
CA THR A 598 0.62 1.94 20.16
C THR A 598 1.58 1.50 19.06
N ILE A 599 2.60 0.72 19.44
CA ILE A 599 3.58 0.15 18.51
C ILE A 599 3.03 -1.15 17.93
N THR A 600 2.69 -1.15 16.65
CA THR A 600 2.07 -2.28 15.95
C THR A 600 3.08 -3.16 15.23
N SER A 601 4.27 -2.63 14.90
CA SER A 601 5.33 -3.40 14.28
C SER A 601 6.72 -2.89 14.63
N ILE A 602 7.68 -3.80 14.74
CA ILE A 602 9.10 -3.51 14.97
C ILE A 602 9.93 -4.21 13.91
N ALA A 603 10.76 -3.46 13.20
CA ALA A 603 11.82 -4.02 12.35
C ALA A 603 13.18 -3.44 12.75
N VAL A 604 14.20 -4.30 12.82
CA VAL A 604 15.58 -3.90 13.16
C VAL A 604 16.41 -3.89 11.89
N ASP A 605 17.04 -2.76 11.57
CA ASP A 605 17.88 -2.64 10.38
C ASP A 605 19.33 -3.07 10.62
N GLY A 606 20.13 -3.14 9.55
CA GLY A 606 21.53 -3.59 9.62
C GLY A 606 22.45 -2.71 10.47
N ALA A 607 22.02 -1.51 10.88
CA ALA A 607 22.73 -0.61 11.78
C ALA A 607 22.21 -0.69 13.24
N ASN A 608 21.44 -1.73 13.56
CA ASN A 608 20.76 -1.96 14.83
C ASN A 608 19.71 -0.89 15.20
N ARG A 609 19.27 -0.08 14.22
CA ARG A 609 18.23 0.95 14.41
C ARG A 609 16.85 0.32 14.35
N LYS A 610 15.88 0.97 14.98
CA LYS A 610 14.52 0.43 15.15
C LYS A 610 13.55 1.22 14.30
N TRP A 611 12.88 0.52 13.39
CA TRP A 611 11.70 1.00 12.70
C TRP A 611 10.47 0.60 13.50
N PHE A 612 9.73 1.58 13.99
CA PHE A 612 8.46 1.38 14.69
C PHE A 612 7.30 1.80 13.80
N GLY A 613 6.45 0.83 13.47
CA GLY A 613 5.11 1.07 12.95
C GLY A 613 4.16 1.37 14.09
N THR A 614 3.27 2.33 13.90
CA THR A 614 2.28 2.72 14.91
C THR A 614 0.85 2.56 14.41
N ARG A 615 -0.09 2.56 15.35
CA ARG A 615 -1.51 2.45 15.01
C ARG A 615 -2.07 3.68 14.31
N ASN A 616 -1.60 4.89 14.61
CA ASN A 616 -2.19 6.15 14.12
C ASN A 616 -1.17 7.27 13.86
N SER A 617 0.12 7.06 14.08
CA SER A 617 1.16 8.11 14.08
C SER A 617 2.25 7.82 13.04
N GLY A 618 1.98 6.95 12.07
CA GLY A 618 2.89 6.59 11.00
C GLY A 618 4.08 5.76 11.49
N VAL A 619 5.26 6.06 10.95
CA VAL A 619 6.49 5.27 11.13
C VAL A 619 7.59 6.11 11.78
N TYR A 620 8.25 5.56 12.79
CA TYR A 620 9.43 6.16 13.42
C TYR A 620 10.68 5.33 13.12
N LEU A 621 11.79 5.99 12.76
CA LEU A 621 13.12 5.39 12.79
C LEU A 621 13.89 5.95 13.97
N ILE A 622 14.26 5.10 14.92
CA ILE A 622 14.99 5.45 16.14
C ILE A 622 16.39 4.85 16.11
N SER A 623 17.38 5.57 16.65
CA SER A 623 18.76 5.10 16.81
C SER A 623 18.86 3.78 17.58
N ALA A 624 20.02 3.12 17.47
CA ALA A 624 20.24 1.82 18.10
C ALA A 624 20.05 1.82 19.62
N ASP A 625 20.42 2.91 20.29
CA ASP A 625 20.24 3.10 21.74
C ASP A 625 18.82 3.55 22.15
N GLY A 626 17.93 3.83 21.19
CA GLY A 626 16.59 4.33 21.48
C GLY A 626 16.50 5.84 21.79
N LEU A 627 17.61 6.58 21.77
CA LEU A 627 17.67 7.95 22.30
C LEU A 627 17.42 9.05 21.26
N LYS A 628 17.54 8.74 19.97
CA LYS A 628 17.41 9.73 18.89
C LYS A 628 16.41 9.29 17.84
N GLN A 629 15.41 10.12 17.61
CA GLN A 629 14.57 10.03 16.41
C GLN A 629 15.37 10.48 15.18
N ILE A 630 15.49 9.59 14.21
CA ILE A 630 16.20 9.83 12.94
C ILE A 630 15.20 10.27 11.88
N HIS A 631 14.07 9.56 11.76
CA HIS A 631 12.96 9.92 10.88
C HIS A 631 11.63 9.71 11.59
N HIS A 632 10.64 10.50 11.16
CA HIS A 632 9.23 10.27 11.45
C HIS A 632 8.44 10.56 10.18
N PHE A 633 7.86 9.50 9.61
CA PHE A 633 7.06 9.56 8.40
C PHE A 633 5.60 9.43 8.75
N THR A 634 4.82 10.41 8.32
CA THR A 634 3.37 10.41 8.36
C THR A 634 2.83 10.64 6.94
N ARG A 635 1.56 10.34 6.74
CA ARG A 635 0.85 10.64 5.49
C ARG A 635 0.92 12.12 5.13
N GLU A 636 0.97 12.99 6.12
CA GLU A 636 0.98 14.44 5.94
C GLU A 636 2.35 15.00 5.53
N ASN A 637 3.45 14.31 5.87
CA ASN A 637 4.80 14.81 5.63
C ASN A 637 5.62 13.95 4.65
N SER A 638 5.04 12.87 4.13
CA SER A 638 5.72 11.90 3.28
C SER A 638 4.74 11.17 2.35
N PRO A 639 5.23 10.43 1.34
CA PRO A 639 4.39 9.57 0.49
C PRO A 639 3.69 8.39 1.18
N LEU A 640 3.81 8.25 2.50
CA LEU A 640 3.17 7.18 3.28
C LEU A 640 1.65 7.16 3.04
N LEU A 641 1.10 5.98 2.74
CA LEU A 641 -0.30 5.82 2.33
C LEU A 641 -1.28 6.06 3.49
N SER A 642 -0.89 5.71 4.71
CA SER A 642 -1.69 5.83 5.92
C SER A 642 -0.82 5.86 7.16
N ASN A 643 -1.30 6.54 8.20
CA ASN A 643 -0.65 6.55 9.52
C ASN A 643 -0.91 5.27 10.33
N THR A 644 -1.78 4.37 9.83
CA THR A 644 -2.03 3.03 10.39
C THR A 644 -1.10 2.02 9.75
N ILE A 645 -0.09 1.59 10.51
CA ILE A 645 0.92 0.63 10.04
C ILE A 645 0.58 -0.75 10.58
N ASN A 646 0.37 -1.72 9.69
CA ASN A 646 0.10 -3.11 10.08
C ASN A 646 1.41 -3.90 10.28
N SER A 647 2.38 -3.72 9.39
CA SER A 647 3.64 -4.47 9.43
C SER A 647 4.75 -3.71 8.71
N ILE A 648 5.97 -3.83 9.23
CA ILE A 648 7.20 -3.35 8.60
C ILE A 648 8.12 -4.54 8.34
N THR A 649 8.67 -4.61 7.14
CA THR A 649 9.77 -5.54 6.84
C THR A 649 10.88 -4.83 6.07
N ILE A 650 12.08 -5.38 6.14
CA ILE A 650 13.27 -4.80 5.51
C ILE A 650 13.87 -5.86 4.60
N ASP A 651 14.06 -5.52 3.33
CA ASP A 651 15.00 -6.28 2.52
C ASP A 651 16.42 -5.92 2.96
N GLY A 652 17.05 -6.79 3.74
CA GLY A 652 18.38 -6.54 4.28
C GLY A 652 19.48 -6.44 3.20
N GLN A 653 19.30 -7.04 2.02
CA GLN A 653 20.31 -6.96 0.96
C GLN A 653 20.34 -5.56 0.35
N THR A 654 19.17 -5.03 0.08
CA THR A 654 19.05 -3.71 -0.48
C THR A 654 19.16 -2.69 0.64
N GLY A 655 18.40 -2.80 1.72
CA GLY A 655 18.10 -1.74 2.70
C GLY A 655 16.76 -1.04 2.46
N GLU A 656 15.94 -1.57 1.56
CA GLU A 656 14.60 -1.07 1.29
C GLU A 656 13.62 -1.55 2.37
N VAL A 657 12.88 -0.60 2.93
CA VAL A 657 11.95 -0.81 4.03
C VAL A 657 10.54 -0.75 3.47
N PHE A 658 9.75 -1.81 3.66
CA PHE A 658 8.39 -1.95 3.17
C PHE A 658 7.41 -1.73 4.30
N PHE A 659 6.42 -0.87 4.07
CA PHE A 659 5.36 -0.55 4.99
C PHE A 659 4.04 -1.12 4.46
N ALA A 660 3.53 -2.15 5.14
CA ALA A 660 2.16 -2.62 4.95
C ALA A 660 1.23 -1.76 5.80
N THR A 661 0.35 -1.01 5.14
CA THR A 661 -0.64 -0.12 5.78
C THR A 661 -2.04 -0.65 5.56
N ASP A 662 -3.04 -0.07 6.23
CA ASP A 662 -4.46 -0.36 5.95
C ASP A 662 -4.94 0.16 4.57
N LYS A 663 -4.07 0.80 3.79
CA LYS A 663 -4.36 1.34 2.45
C LYS A 663 -3.43 0.80 1.36
N GLY A 664 -2.65 -0.24 1.63
CA GLY A 664 -1.72 -0.85 0.69
C GLY A 664 -0.26 -0.76 1.10
N ILE A 665 0.63 -1.02 0.14
CA ILE A 665 2.07 -1.16 0.36
C ILE A 665 2.81 0.02 -0.27
N VAL A 666 3.74 0.59 0.48
CA VAL A 666 4.70 1.58 0.01
C VAL A 666 6.06 1.30 0.66
N SER A 667 7.14 1.68 0.01
CA SER A 667 8.49 1.43 0.50
C SER A 667 9.37 2.66 0.46
N TYR A 668 10.37 2.66 1.33
CA TYR A 668 11.39 3.69 1.45
C TYR A 668 12.78 3.08 1.39
N ARG A 669 13.65 3.67 0.59
CA ARG A 669 15.05 3.24 0.48
C ARG A 669 15.87 3.80 1.63
N GLY A 670 16.06 2.97 2.66
CA GLY A 670 16.89 3.29 3.82
C GLY A 670 18.38 3.37 3.51
N THR A 671 19.13 3.92 4.46
CA THR A 671 20.59 4.06 4.41
C THR A 671 21.36 2.82 4.89
N ALA A 672 20.70 1.92 5.62
CA ALA A 672 21.32 0.75 6.24
C ALA A 672 21.05 -0.52 5.42
N THR A 673 22.06 -1.39 5.32
CA THR A 673 21.94 -2.73 4.75
C THR A 673 22.48 -3.77 5.71
N SER A 674 22.08 -5.02 5.57
CA SER A 674 22.68 -6.12 6.32
C SER A 674 24.18 -6.20 6.02
N GLY A 675 25.00 -6.07 7.05
CA GLY A 675 26.45 -6.27 6.98
C GLY A 675 26.83 -7.67 7.45
N GLY A 676 27.66 -8.36 6.66
CA GLY A 676 28.34 -9.59 7.08
C GLY A 676 29.63 -9.31 7.86
N ASP A 677 30.27 -10.36 8.36
CA ASP A 677 31.53 -10.23 9.10
C ASP A 677 32.71 -9.85 8.20
N SER A 678 32.62 -10.09 6.90
CA SER A 678 33.67 -9.81 5.92
C SER A 678 33.19 -8.83 4.85
N PHE A 679 34.16 -8.21 4.17
CA PHE A 679 33.87 -7.41 2.97
C PHE A 679 33.35 -8.33 1.87
N GLY A 680 32.21 -7.95 1.27
CA GLY A 680 31.70 -8.57 0.07
C GLY A 680 32.31 -7.94 -1.18
N LYS A 681 31.50 -7.85 -2.25
CA LYS A 681 31.88 -7.09 -3.44
C LYS A 681 31.69 -5.60 -3.14
N VAL A 682 32.76 -4.94 -2.68
CA VAL A 682 32.71 -3.50 -2.39
C VAL A 682 32.71 -2.68 -3.67
N TYR A 683 31.75 -1.77 -3.80
CA TYR A 683 31.72 -0.80 -4.88
C TYR A 683 31.07 0.51 -4.44
N VAL A 684 31.34 1.57 -5.20
CA VAL A 684 30.80 2.92 -4.98
C VAL A 684 29.87 3.26 -6.13
N PHE A 685 28.70 3.81 -5.83
CA PHE A 685 27.76 4.28 -6.84
C PHE A 685 27.06 5.59 -6.42
N PRO A 686 26.81 6.52 -7.38
CA PRO A 686 27.27 6.47 -8.77
C PRO A 686 28.80 6.62 -8.89
N ASN A 687 29.40 6.02 -9.92
CA ASN A 687 30.83 6.17 -10.22
C ASN A 687 31.04 6.11 -11.76
N PRO A 688 31.44 7.21 -12.42
CA PRO A 688 31.78 8.50 -11.83
C PRO A 688 30.57 9.24 -11.26
N VAL A 689 30.81 10.08 -10.24
CA VAL A 689 29.85 11.10 -9.80
C VAL A 689 29.96 12.29 -10.75
N ARG A 690 28.88 12.57 -11.47
CA ARG A 690 28.82 13.66 -12.47
C ARG A 690 28.39 14.98 -11.84
N GLU A 691 28.63 16.05 -12.58
CA GLU A 691 28.25 17.42 -12.27
C GLU A 691 26.75 17.59 -12.04
N THR A 692 25.94 16.80 -12.76
CA THR A 692 24.47 16.79 -12.66
C THR A 692 23.92 15.95 -11.51
N TYR A 693 24.76 15.19 -10.80
CA TYR A 693 24.33 14.36 -9.67
C TYR A 693 24.52 15.08 -8.33
N HIS A 694 23.40 15.28 -7.63
CA HIS A 694 23.35 15.95 -6.32
C HIS A 694 22.85 15.05 -5.18
N GLY A 695 22.62 13.76 -5.47
CA GLY A 695 22.20 12.79 -4.47
C GLY A 695 23.35 12.23 -3.64
N ASP A 696 23.02 11.27 -2.80
CA ASP A 696 23.95 10.58 -1.92
C ASP A 696 24.79 9.52 -2.65
N ILE A 697 26.09 9.57 -2.43
CA ILE A 697 27.05 8.58 -2.92
C ILE A 697 27.09 7.42 -1.93
N THR A 698 26.87 6.22 -2.44
CA THR A 698 26.74 5.02 -1.63
C THR A 698 27.96 4.12 -1.82
N ILE A 699 28.52 3.64 -0.72
CA ILE A 699 29.60 2.66 -0.66
C ILE A 699 29.01 1.40 -0.03
N THR A 700 28.85 0.33 -0.79
CA THR A 700 28.14 -0.88 -0.35
C THR A 700 29.03 -2.12 -0.46
N GLY A 701 28.57 -3.25 0.08
CA GLY A 701 29.32 -4.49 0.20
C GLY A 701 30.35 -4.45 1.35
N LEU A 702 30.19 -3.52 2.29
CA LEU A 702 31.08 -3.36 3.42
C LEU A 702 30.84 -4.47 4.47
N ALA A 703 31.88 -4.80 5.23
CA ALA A 703 31.69 -5.53 6.48
C ALA A 703 30.88 -4.66 7.46
N ARG A 704 30.18 -5.31 8.40
CA ARG A 704 29.32 -4.64 9.36
C ARG A 704 30.07 -3.55 10.13
N ASN A 705 29.50 -2.34 10.14
CA ASN A 705 29.88 -1.25 11.03
C ASN A 705 31.36 -0.80 10.93
N VAL A 706 31.99 -0.97 9.76
CA VAL A 706 33.36 -0.50 9.52
C VAL A 706 33.46 1.03 9.48
N ASN A 707 34.60 1.56 9.89
CA ASN A 707 34.97 2.96 9.69
C ASN A 707 35.33 3.20 8.22
N VAL A 708 34.83 4.29 7.65
CA VAL A 708 35.03 4.69 6.26
C VAL A 708 35.65 6.07 6.22
N LYS A 709 36.84 6.17 5.62
CA LYS A 709 37.59 7.42 5.44
C LYS A 709 37.78 7.70 3.96
N ILE A 710 37.40 8.89 3.51
CA ILE A 710 37.54 9.32 2.13
C ILE A 710 38.61 10.39 2.04
N THR A 711 39.58 10.19 1.16
CA THR A 711 40.70 11.12 0.95
C THR A 711 40.81 11.54 -0.51
N ASP A 712 41.43 12.68 -0.77
CA ASP A 712 41.90 13.01 -2.11
C ASP A 712 43.12 12.16 -2.51
N ILE A 713 43.59 12.26 -3.75
CA ILE A 713 44.77 11.49 -4.22
C ILE A 713 46.06 11.89 -3.50
N SER A 714 46.10 13.04 -2.83
CA SER A 714 47.24 13.49 -2.01
C SER A 714 47.20 12.92 -0.59
N GLY A 715 46.12 12.21 -0.22
CA GLY A 715 45.92 11.62 1.10
C GLY A 715 45.28 12.54 2.13
N ASN A 716 44.80 13.73 1.75
CA ASN A 716 44.10 14.62 2.67
C ASN A 716 42.71 14.03 2.99
N LEU A 717 42.34 13.95 4.27
CA LEU A 717 41.02 13.48 4.68
C LEU A 717 39.95 14.50 4.31
N VAL A 718 38.96 14.05 3.55
CA VAL A 718 37.86 14.88 3.01
C VAL A 718 36.56 14.60 3.74
N PHE A 719 36.32 13.35 4.12
CA PHE A 719 35.12 12.90 4.81
C PHE A 719 35.40 11.64 5.62
N GLU A 720 34.69 11.45 6.73
CA GLU A 720 34.76 10.26 7.58
C GLU A 720 33.36 9.90 8.09
N THR A 721 33.05 8.61 8.12
CA THR A 721 31.78 8.08 8.65
C THR A 721 31.93 6.62 9.10
N LYS A 722 30.89 6.06 9.70
CA LYS A 722 30.76 4.63 10.01
C LYS A 722 29.72 4.00 9.10
N ALA A 723 29.95 2.77 8.65
CA ALA A 723 28.97 2.02 7.89
C ALA A 723 27.73 1.75 8.76
N LEU A 724 26.55 1.91 8.17
CA LEU A 724 25.26 1.55 8.72
C LEU A 724 24.97 0.10 8.31
N GLY A 725 25.49 -0.84 9.09
CA GLY A 725 25.57 -2.23 8.68
C GLY A 725 26.57 -2.42 7.54
N GLY A 726 26.13 -2.89 6.38
CA GLY A 726 26.98 -3.19 5.21
C GLY A 726 27.19 -2.04 4.22
N GLN A 727 26.76 -0.82 4.56
CA GLN A 727 26.75 0.32 3.65
C GLN A 727 27.12 1.63 4.33
N ALA A 728 27.85 2.51 3.65
CA ALA A 728 28.11 3.89 4.07
C ALA A 728 27.60 4.87 3.00
N VAL A 729 27.21 6.07 3.46
CA VAL A 729 26.60 7.11 2.62
C VAL A 729 27.37 8.41 2.77
N TRP A 730 27.61 9.10 1.65
CA TRP A 730 28.31 10.37 1.59
C TRP A 730 27.63 11.35 0.63
N ASN A 731 27.35 12.56 1.08
CA ASN A 731 26.69 13.61 0.29
C ASN A 731 27.61 14.33 -0.71
N GLY A 732 28.85 13.85 -0.91
CA GLY A 732 29.83 14.45 -1.82
C GLY A 732 30.39 15.81 -1.36
N LYS A 733 30.24 16.17 -0.08
CA LYS A 733 30.77 17.40 0.52
C LYS A 733 31.90 17.10 1.51
N ASN A 734 32.84 18.04 1.62
CA ASN A 734 33.90 18.00 2.64
C ASN A 734 33.37 18.42 4.03
N PHE A 735 34.24 18.41 5.04
CA PHE A 735 33.90 18.85 6.40
C PHE A 735 33.41 20.32 6.51
N ASP A 736 33.75 21.18 5.55
CA ASP A 736 33.25 22.56 5.47
C ASP A 736 31.87 22.67 4.78
N GLY A 737 31.25 21.54 4.40
CA GLY A 737 29.98 21.51 3.68
C GLY A 737 30.08 21.91 2.20
N ARG A 738 31.29 22.01 1.64
CA ARG A 738 31.53 22.36 0.22
C ARG A 738 31.60 21.10 -0.63
N ARG A 739 30.98 21.12 -1.81
CA ARG A 739 31.08 20.02 -2.79
C ARG A 739 32.53 19.84 -3.19
N VAL A 740 33.01 18.60 -3.20
CA VAL A 740 34.41 18.29 -3.48
C VAL A 740 34.78 18.57 -4.92
N ALA A 741 36.07 18.81 -5.22
CA ALA A 741 36.56 19.13 -6.56
C ALA A 741 36.60 17.90 -7.50
N THR A 742 36.77 18.13 -8.80
CA THR A 742 37.00 17.06 -9.78
C THR A 742 38.28 16.31 -9.41
N GLY A 743 38.22 14.98 -9.40
CA GLY A 743 39.38 14.17 -9.05
C GLY A 743 39.05 12.74 -8.69
N VAL A 744 40.11 11.96 -8.45
CA VAL A 744 40.00 10.61 -7.90
C VAL A 744 40.11 10.70 -6.39
N TYR A 745 39.15 10.10 -5.70
CA TYR A 745 39.12 9.97 -4.25
C TYR A 745 39.34 8.51 -3.86
N LEU A 746 40.10 8.29 -2.79
CA LEU A 746 40.34 6.97 -2.22
C LEU A 746 39.43 6.78 -1.00
N VAL A 747 38.77 5.63 -0.94
CA VAL A 747 37.88 5.24 0.15
C VAL A 747 38.53 4.10 0.91
N PHE A 748 38.96 4.38 2.13
CA PHE A 748 39.57 3.43 3.05
C PHE A 748 38.51 2.92 4.03
N CYS A 749 38.36 1.60 4.11
CA CYS A 749 37.42 0.95 5.02
C CYS A 749 38.19 0.07 6.00
N THR A 750 37.88 0.15 7.30
CA THR A 750 38.52 -0.65 8.35
C THR A 750 37.56 -0.99 9.48
N ASN A 751 37.58 -2.21 9.99
CA ASN A 751 36.86 -2.55 11.21
C ASN A 751 37.57 -2.01 12.47
N GLU A 752 36.91 -2.07 13.62
CA GLU A 752 37.38 -1.40 14.85
C GLU A 752 38.77 -1.88 15.33
N ASP A 753 39.10 -3.16 15.17
CA ASP A 753 40.40 -3.72 15.57
C ASP A 753 41.48 -3.66 14.46
N GLY A 754 41.14 -3.13 13.28
CA GLY A 754 42.04 -3.01 12.13
C GLY A 754 42.40 -4.32 11.41
N SER A 755 41.84 -5.47 11.81
CA SER A 755 42.16 -6.78 11.20
C SER A 755 41.59 -6.95 9.78
N LYS A 756 40.57 -6.17 9.41
CA LYS A 756 39.92 -6.20 8.10
C LYS A 756 40.01 -4.81 7.48
N THR A 757 40.60 -4.75 6.29
CA THR A 757 40.72 -3.50 5.53
C THR A 757 40.27 -3.70 4.08
N TYR A 758 39.77 -2.62 3.47
CA TYR A 758 39.45 -2.57 2.04
C TYR A 758 39.72 -1.17 1.51
N VAL A 759 40.15 -1.06 0.26
CA VAL A 759 40.33 0.23 -0.43
C VAL A 759 39.61 0.20 -1.77
N THR A 760 38.82 1.23 -2.05
CA THR A 760 38.21 1.46 -3.36
C THR A 760 38.42 2.92 -3.81
N LYS A 761 38.01 3.23 -5.04
CA LYS A 761 38.20 4.55 -5.65
C LYS A 761 36.91 5.07 -6.26
N LEU A 762 36.75 6.38 -6.20
CA LEU A 762 35.63 7.13 -6.77
C LEU A 762 36.17 8.23 -7.68
N LEU A 763 35.62 8.35 -8.88
CA LEU A 763 35.89 9.48 -9.76
C LEU A 763 34.77 10.52 -9.61
N PHE A 764 35.14 11.76 -9.33
CA PHE A 764 34.25 12.92 -9.28
C PHE A 764 34.53 13.83 -10.47
N ILE A 765 33.49 14.23 -11.20
CA ILE A 765 33.57 15.07 -12.40
C ILE A 765 32.65 16.29 -12.20
N HIS A 766 33.17 17.48 -12.54
CA HIS A 766 32.40 18.73 -12.62
C HIS A 766 32.25 19.15 -14.06
#